data_AF-A0A1J8R157-F1
#
_entry.id   AF-A0A1J8R157-F1
#
_cell.length_a   1.000
_cell.length_b   1.000
_cell.length_c   1.000
_cell.angle_alpha   90.00
_cell.angle_beta   90.00
_cell.angle_gamma   90.00
#
_symmetry.space_group_name_H-M   'P 1'
#
loop_
_entity.id
_entity.type
_entity.pdbx_description
1 polymer ?
#
loop_
_entity_poly.entity_id
_entity_poly.type
_entity_poly.pdbx_seq_one_letter_code
_entity_poly.pdbx_strand_id
1 'polypeptide(L)'
;MIAEVLLVLAGHSSSLFPTDHNVHPAFRPLLHPGEEQCLEALGRIAFRYRNIKKACTILSRSKSRYVCALCATLTQILKDEYEKLVVDTEAKVLKRDPELVAHGSFVPLSAVRATFAEWDAPLTALETLMDQLQAEKYRQPGPLIDMLLARAKTGVHRIADIISRLSVAVQRVWRSQLSAFMVHGSLTSSDPLASKDFTLLEGTMPSCVSPQTRESIIYVGRAIATIKAKKWQNQLPREQALEYANLLETVLPEDQYKFDLVISQIQTSISEWLWLNVLTRKDVEDTVISLASYFLLRNGEFSLALIREIERLKISRLTTPSGAVSVIREQDLNLALLRASLGTTAQHDSSLLHLHFQLPSGPLRPLLPSLANFKGLSSSIASNSPEVTSFDDLLLGTNLILSYNVSWPLDLFLHPSDLQIYAALFNYLSSLRKTHTRIHTCWTSLSNTQRARRRWTGLGEGGTAEDLEVRKELLRCGWGVVRDMGWFLDTLLGYVMVDVVDVEFRRLKDLLDNPSRGRADSVGKHTNPHNVATQAGADPSTYLDFTTLRNIHTTYLERLLTGCLLSNPALTAILRPIFEVCERFVAQVERWGGDVLPALLFEGSLSTGGDDKVGAMVRERLQVVSEVNESLRTLFNLFYEQLSLSTSQQPFTASGDASKSILMNASLANVSTLQRTLIRGKGTKGFEGEGEVRRHVERLLLRLDFNGAFSKPKASDIEQYIVMSREMETRGPPVLPAGRQFYMIAARRLSQQVGHFASPMVSQFSTRLIGAPNTLEHRVFIEQNGSVVSSFHDIPLFADQSNGILNMIVEVPRWTNAKMEISKEEPFNPIKQDIKKGRLRFVRNCFPHHGYIWNYGAFPQTWEDPAALHPETKAKGDNDPLDVCEIGENVGYVGQVKQVKVLGIMALLDEGETDWKVIVVDVHDPLASKLNDIEDVERHLPGLIRATNEWFRIYKIPDGKGENAFAFSGEAKNKKYATEIIHECNEAWRRLITGESPAKTPSYEISIRSLTNSTSPGFVSRNDTANVPADSRQPPAPIDPSISKWFYISSVQV
;
A
#
# COMPACT_ATOMS: atom_id res chain seq x y z
N MET A 1 80.99 -18.27 26.34
CA MET A 1 79.68 -18.92 26.11
C MET A 1 78.50 -18.00 26.44
N ILE A 2 78.30 -17.58 27.69
CA ILE A 2 77.14 -16.74 28.07
C ILE A 2 77.09 -15.40 27.31
N ALA A 3 78.21 -14.69 27.15
CA ALA A 3 78.27 -13.47 26.36
C ALA A 3 77.86 -13.68 24.89
N GLU A 4 78.30 -14.78 24.28
CA GLU A 4 77.88 -15.18 22.92
C GLU A 4 76.38 -15.52 22.86
N VAL A 5 75.83 -16.20 23.87
CA VAL A 5 74.40 -16.50 23.96
C VAL A 5 73.56 -15.22 24.05
N LEU A 6 73.98 -14.23 24.85
CA LEU A 6 73.30 -12.93 24.96
C LEU A 6 73.38 -12.13 23.65
N LEU A 7 74.53 -12.15 22.96
CA LEU A 7 74.68 -11.55 21.63
C LEU A 7 73.74 -12.19 20.60
N VAL A 8 73.60 -13.51 20.63
CA VAL A 8 72.65 -14.25 19.78
C VAL A 8 71.21 -13.87 20.09
N LEU A 9 70.84 -13.81 21.37
CA LEU A 9 69.50 -13.38 21.80
C LEU A 9 69.18 -11.94 21.40
N ALA A 10 70.17 -11.05 21.34
CA ALA A 10 70.04 -9.69 20.79
C ALA A 10 69.89 -9.65 19.25
N GLY A 11 70.03 -10.79 18.56
CA GLY A 11 69.85 -10.94 17.12
C GLY A 11 71.13 -10.90 16.29
N HIS A 12 72.31 -10.91 16.92
CA HIS A 12 73.60 -10.98 16.21
C HIS A 12 73.94 -12.41 15.78
N SER A 13 74.77 -12.54 14.74
CA SER A 13 75.35 -13.82 14.32
C SER A 13 76.45 -14.26 15.28
N SER A 14 76.50 -15.55 15.64
CA SER A 14 77.55 -16.13 16.47
C SER A 14 78.13 -17.38 15.81
N SER A 15 79.37 -17.70 16.15
CA SER A 15 80.05 -18.93 15.76
C SER A 15 79.47 -20.18 16.45
N LEU A 16 78.67 -20.01 17.52
CA LEU A 16 78.00 -21.12 18.22
C LEU A 16 76.89 -21.78 17.39
N PHE A 17 76.22 -21.00 16.52
CA PHE A 17 75.06 -21.44 15.73
C PHE A 17 75.28 -21.16 14.22
N PRO A 18 75.79 -22.14 13.44
CA PRO A 18 76.17 -21.93 12.04
C PRO A 18 74.97 -21.83 11.10
N THR A 19 73.90 -22.57 11.39
CA THR A 19 72.62 -22.56 10.65
C THR A 19 71.46 -22.71 11.64
N ASP A 20 70.42 -21.91 11.42
CA ASP A 20 69.18 -21.82 12.20
C ASP A 20 69.36 -21.63 13.72
N HIS A 21 69.47 -22.74 14.45
CA HIS A 21 69.47 -22.82 15.92
C HIS A 21 70.24 -24.03 16.48
N ASN A 22 70.85 -24.86 15.63
CA ASN A 22 71.59 -26.06 16.07
C ASN A 22 73.03 -25.71 16.44
N VAL A 23 73.53 -26.29 17.53
CA VAL A 23 74.91 -26.07 17.98
C VAL A 23 75.89 -26.65 16.95
N HIS A 24 76.98 -25.92 16.65
CA HIS A 24 77.99 -26.39 15.70
C HIS A 24 78.50 -27.79 16.09
N PRO A 25 78.63 -28.75 15.15
CA PRO A 25 79.02 -30.13 15.46
C PRO A 25 80.32 -30.28 16.25
N ALA A 26 81.27 -29.35 16.07
CA ALA A 26 82.52 -29.31 16.83
C ALA A 26 82.37 -29.01 18.33
N PHE A 27 81.28 -28.37 18.77
CA PHE A 27 81.05 -28.10 20.20
C PHE A 27 80.24 -29.21 20.90
N ARG A 28 79.56 -30.09 20.15
CA ARG A 28 78.77 -31.20 20.72
C ARG A 28 79.56 -32.12 21.66
N PRO A 29 80.81 -32.53 21.36
CA PRO A 29 81.59 -33.38 22.27
C PRO A 29 81.99 -32.69 23.58
N LEU A 30 81.91 -31.36 23.64
CA LEU A 30 82.37 -30.53 24.76
C LEU A 30 81.23 -30.13 25.72
N LEU A 31 79.98 -30.45 25.37
CA LEU A 31 78.79 -30.02 26.11
C LEU A 31 78.09 -31.22 26.71
N HIS A 32 77.55 -31.06 27.92
CA HIS A 32 76.63 -32.05 28.46
C HIS A 32 75.32 -32.04 27.65
N PRO A 33 74.63 -33.19 27.44
CA PRO A 33 73.37 -33.23 26.67
C PRO A 33 72.30 -32.23 27.14
N GLY A 34 72.23 -31.98 28.45
CA GLY A 34 71.33 -30.96 29.02
C GLY A 34 71.72 -29.51 28.70
N GLU A 35 73.01 -29.23 28.56
CA GLU A 35 73.52 -27.91 28.14
C GLU A 35 73.31 -27.69 26.64
N GLU A 36 73.55 -28.72 25.82
CA GLU A 36 73.22 -28.72 24.39
C GLU A 36 71.74 -28.37 24.19
N GLN A 37 70.83 -29.06 24.90
CA GLN A 37 69.40 -28.80 24.80
C GLN A 37 69.00 -27.38 25.24
N CYS A 38 69.65 -26.83 26.29
CA CYS A 38 69.38 -25.45 26.72
C CYS A 38 69.88 -24.42 25.71
N LEU A 39 71.05 -24.65 25.11
CA LEU A 39 71.61 -23.80 24.08
C LEU A 39 70.76 -23.83 22.80
N GLU A 40 70.32 -25.00 22.35
CA GLU A 40 69.42 -25.12 21.19
C GLU A 40 68.06 -24.46 21.46
N ALA A 41 67.53 -24.55 22.69
CA ALA A 41 66.29 -23.86 23.06
C ALA A 41 66.42 -22.33 23.00
N LEU A 42 67.50 -21.77 23.57
CA LEU A 42 67.79 -20.33 23.48
C LEU A 42 68.11 -19.90 22.03
N GLY A 43 68.80 -20.74 21.27
CA GLY A 43 69.06 -20.55 19.85
C GLY A 43 67.77 -20.47 19.02
N ARG A 44 66.76 -21.29 19.33
CA ARG A 44 65.43 -21.21 18.69
C ARG A 44 64.73 -19.89 18.95
N ILE A 45 64.75 -19.40 20.19
CA ILE A 45 64.15 -18.09 20.55
C ILE A 45 64.82 -16.96 19.76
N ALA A 46 66.15 -16.94 19.73
CA ALA A 46 66.92 -15.97 18.96
C ALA A 46 66.66 -16.05 17.45
N PHE A 47 66.55 -17.26 16.91
CA PHE A 47 66.23 -17.50 15.50
C PHE A 47 64.88 -16.90 15.13
N ARG A 48 63.83 -17.17 15.91
CA ARG A 48 62.49 -16.61 15.69
C ARG A 48 62.48 -15.09 15.78
N TYR A 49 63.12 -14.51 16.79
CA TYR A 49 63.27 -13.06 16.92
C TYR A 49 63.95 -12.45 15.68
N ARG A 50 65.04 -13.05 15.19
CA ARG A 50 65.74 -12.60 13.98
C ARG A 50 64.85 -12.70 12.73
N ASN A 51 64.06 -13.77 12.60
CA ASN A 51 63.12 -13.94 11.49
C ASN A 51 62.03 -12.88 11.51
N ILE A 52 61.43 -12.61 12.67
CA ILE A 52 60.41 -11.57 12.83
C ILE A 52 60.99 -10.19 12.50
N LYS A 53 62.20 -9.86 12.99
CA LYS A 53 62.86 -8.58 12.70
C LYS A 53 63.15 -8.41 11.21
N LYS A 54 63.63 -9.47 10.55
CA LYS A 54 63.78 -9.50 9.08
C LYS A 54 62.44 -9.32 8.38
N ALA A 55 61.38 -10.01 8.82
CA ALA A 55 60.06 -9.88 8.24
C ALA A 55 59.49 -8.46 8.37
N CYS A 56 59.61 -7.83 9.55
CA CYS A 56 59.19 -6.46 9.78
C CYS A 56 59.92 -5.47 8.86
N THR A 57 61.24 -5.62 8.67
CA THR A 57 62.01 -4.72 7.76
C THR A 57 61.66 -4.88 6.28
N ILE A 58 61.21 -6.06 5.86
CA ILE A 58 60.70 -6.29 4.50
C ILE A 58 59.30 -5.69 4.36
N LEU A 59 58.40 -6.01 5.30
CA LEU A 59 57.00 -5.58 5.29
C LEU A 59 56.82 -4.08 5.51
N SER A 60 57.73 -3.41 6.24
CA SER A 60 57.71 -1.95 6.42
C SER A 60 58.00 -1.17 5.14
N ARG A 61 58.54 -1.82 4.10
CA ARG A 61 58.74 -1.23 2.76
C ARG A 61 57.53 -1.43 1.85
N SER A 62 56.49 -2.10 2.34
CA SER A 62 55.27 -2.33 1.56
C SER A 62 54.52 -1.02 1.30
N LYS A 63 53.68 -1.01 0.26
CA LYS A 63 52.85 0.15 -0.09
C LYS A 63 51.70 0.40 0.90
N SER A 64 51.39 -0.57 1.77
CA SER A 64 50.22 -0.49 2.64
C SER A 64 50.53 0.17 3.96
N ARG A 65 49.81 1.25 4.28
CA ARG A 65 49.98 1.99 5.55
C ARG A 65 49.63 1.14 6.77
N TYR A 66 48.71 0.19 6.60
CA TYR A 66 48.24 -0.72 7.64
C TYR A 66 49.34 -1.67 8.10
N VAL A 67 50.02 -2.32 7.13
CA VAL A 67 51.12 -3.24 7.40
C VAL A 67 52.32 -2.49 7.99
N CYS A 68 52.60 -1.28 7.50
CA CYS A 68 53.66 -0.44 8.06
C CYS A 68 53.41 -0.06 9.52
N ALA A 69 52.18 0.32 9.88
CA ALA A 69 51.81 0.63 11.26
C ALA A 69 51.93 -0.60 12.17
N LEU A 70 51.48 -1.77 11.71
CA LEU A 70 51.64 -3.03 12.44
C LEU A 70 53.12 -3.34 12.70
N CYS A 71 53.97 -3.24 11.67
CA CYS A 71 55.40 -3.51 11.80
C CYS A 71 56.10 -2.51 12.73
N ALA A 72 55.71 -1.23 12.68
CA ALA A 72 56.24 -0.20 13.58
C ALA A 72 55.89 -0.50 15.05
N THR A 73 54.63 -0.85 15.34
CA THR A 73 54.20 -1.22 16.70
C THR A 73 54.85 -2.52 17.16
N LEU A 74 54.99 -3.52 16.30
CA LEU A 74 55.67 -4.78 16.63
C LEU A 74 57.15 -4.54 16.96
N THR A 75 57.83 -3.72 16.15
CA THR A 75 59.24 -3.36 16.41
C THR A 75 59.37 -2.64 17.75
N GLN A 76 58.42 -1.74 18.08
CA GLN A 76 58.41 -1.04 19.36
C GLN A 76 58.21 -2.02 20.55
N ILE A 77 57.26 -2.97 20.44
CA ILE A 77 57.03 -4.00 21.47
C ILE A 77 58.28 -4.85 21.69
N LEU A 78 58.90 -5.31 20.61
CA LEU A 78 60.12 -6.13 20.69
C LEU A 78 61.28 -5.36 21.33
N LYS A 79 61.41 -4.06 21.04
CA LYS A 79 62.42 -3.20 21.64
C LYS A 79 62.18 -2.96 23.14
N ASP A 80 60.96 -2.58 23.49
CA ASP A 80 60.62 -2.17 24.86
C ASP A 80 60.58 -3.33 25.84
N GLU A 81 60.26 -4.55 25.37
CA GLU A 81 60.08 -5.71 26.24
C GLU A 81 61.14 -6.80 26.03
N TYR A 82 61.40 -7.25 24.79
CA TYR A 82 62.34 -8.35 24.55
C TYR A 82 63.81 -7.89 24.55
N GLU A 83 64.17 -6.86 23.77
CA GLU A 83 65.53 -6.32 23.76
C GLU A 83 65.91 -5.75 25.14
N LYS A 84 64.96 -5.09 25.82
CA LYS A 84 65.13 -4.66 27.21
C LYS A 84 65.41 -5.82 28.16
N LEU A 85 64.70 -6.95 28.03
CA LEU A 85 64.95 -8.15 28.84
C LEU A 85 66.37 -8.71 28.61
N VAL A 86 66.88 -8.65 27.37
CA VAL A 86 68.27 -9.04 27.07
C VAL A 86 69.26 -8.13 27.80
N VAL A 87 69.06 -6.82 27.72
CA VAL A 87 69.91 -5.82 28.39
C VAL A 87 69.84 -5.95 29.92
N ASP A 88 68.65 -6.14 30.47
CA ASP A 88 68.44 -6.31 31.91
C ASP A 88 69.11 -7.61 32.41
N THR A 89 69.04 -8.70 31.63
CA THR A 89 69.70 -9.96 31.95
C THR A 89 71.24 -9.81 31.91
N GLU A 90 71.77 -9.13 30.90
CA GLU A 90 73.20 -8.80 30.83
C GLU A 90 73.65 -7.95 32.03
N ALA A 91 72.87 -6.92 32.38
CA ALA A 91 73.14 -6.07 33.52
C ALA A 91 73.13 -6.86 34.85
N LYS A 92 72.22 -7.83 35.03
CA LYS A 92 72.19 -8.73 36.19
C LYS A 92 73.44 -9.62 36.26
N VAL A 93 73.89 -10.14 35.12
CA VAL A 93 75.15 -10.93 35.04
C VAL A 93 76.35 -10.07 35.42
N LEU A 94 76.45 -8.84 34.89
CA LEU A 94 77.57 -7.93 35.16
C LEU A 94 77.59 -7.43 36.62
N LYS A 95 76.42 -7.17 37.22
CA LYS A 95 76.27 -6.73 38.61
C LYS A 95 76.43 -7.87 39.64
N ARG A 96 76.59 -9.12 39.19
CA ARG A 96 76.65 -10.32 40.04
C ARG A 96 75.42 -10.45 40.94
N ASP A 97 74.24 -10.23 40.34
CA ASP A 97 72.96 -10.36 41.03
C ASP A 97 72.82 -11.79 41.61
N PRO A 98 72.56 -11.94 42.93
CA PRO A 98 72.42 -13.25 43.56
C PRO A 98 71.28 -14.11 42.99
N GLU A 99 70.30 -13.51 42.28
CA GLU A 99 69.23 -14.26 41.62
C GLU A 99 69.70 -15.06 40.39
N LEU A 100 70.73 -14.58 39.69
CA LEU A 100 71.19 -15.14 38.41
C LEU A 100 72.63 -15.66 38.45
N VAL A 101 73.46 -15.12 39.35
CA VAL A 101 74.88 -15.43 39.47
C VAL A 101 75.12 -16.16 40.79
N ALA A 102 75.45 -17.45 40.70
CA ALA A 102 75.75 -18.29 41.86
C ALA A 102 77.13 -17.95 42.46
N HIS A 103 77.40 -18.48 43.66
CA HIS A 103 78.69 -18.34 44.34
C HIS A 103 79.83 -18.79 43.41
N GLY A 104 80.82 -17.92 43.18
CA GLY A 104 81.91 -18.17 42.23
C GLY A 104 81.72 -17.60 40.81
N SER A 105 80.78 -16.67 40.60
CA SER A 105 80.52 -16.03 39.29
C SER A 105 80.04 -16.99 38.18
N PHE A 106 79.44 -18.12 38.57
CA PHE A 106 78.85 -19.07 37.63
C PHE A 106 77.40 -18.68 37.29
N VAL A 107 77.07 -18.65 36.00
CA VAL A 107 75.71 -18.37 35.50
C VAL A 107 75.13 -19.65 34.91
N PRO A 108 74.12 -20.28 35.54
CA PRO A 108 73.52 -21.48 35.01
C PRO A 108 72.69 -21.19 33.74
N LEU A 109 72.97 -21.91 32.65
CA LEU A 109 72.22 -21.82 31.39
C LEU A 109 70.72 -22.07 31.57
N SER A 110 70.35 -22.92 32.53
CA SER A 110 68.95 -23.20 32.87
C SER A 110 68.21 -21.98 33.43
N ALA A 111 68.89 -21.11 34.19
CA ALA A 111 68.29 -19.87 34.69
C ALA A 111 68.07 -18.86 33.55
N VAL A 112 69.05 -18.71 32.65
CA VAL A 112 68.91 -17.87 31.46
C VAL A 112 67.75 -18.39 30.59
N ARG A 113 67.67 -19.71 30.36
CA ARG A 113 66.54 -20.32 29.65
C ARG A 113 65.21 -20.03 30.33
N ALA A 114 65.13 -20.14 31.66
CA ALA A 114 63.90 -19.86 32.40
C ALA A 114 63.45 -18.40 32.22
N THR A 115 64.38 -17.43 32.23
CA THR A 115 64.09 -16.01 31.99
C THR A 115 63.51 -15.76 30.60
N PHE A 116 64.04 -16.40 29.55
CA PHE A 116 63.56 -16.20 28.18
C PHE A 116 62.41 -17.14 27.76
N ALA A 117 62.08 -18.15 28.55
CA ALA A 117 61.01 -19.10 28.24
C ALA A 117 59.64 -18.43 28.06
N GLU A 118 59.40 -17.29 28.71
CA GLU A 118 58.16 -16.52 28.56
C GLU A 118 57.92 -16.01 27.13
N TRP A 119 58.97 -15.89 26.32
CA TRP A 119 58.92 -15.40 24.94
C TRP A 119 58.78 -16.51 23.90
N ASP A 120 58.87 -17.78 24.28
CA ASP A 120 58.80 -18.91 23.35
C ASP A 120 57.45 -18.95 22.62
N ALA A 121 56.34 -18.87 23.37
CA ALA A 121 54.99 -18.87 22.81
C ALA A 121 54.63 -17.58 22.04
N PRO A 122 54.90 -16.36 22.56
CA PRO A 122 54.69 -15.11 21.81
C PRO A 122 55.46 -15.03 20.49
N LEU A 123 56.75 -15.39 20.47
CA LEU A 123 57.55 -15.34 19.24
C LEU A 123 57.07 -16.38 18.22
N THR A 124 56.63 -17.56 18.66
CA THR A 124 55.99 -18.54 17.75
C THR A 124 54.72 -17.95 17.11
N ALA A 125 53.85 -17.35 17.92
CA ALA A 125 52.61 -16.76 17.42
C ALA A 125 52.88 -15.59 16.43
N LEU A 126 53.88 -14.76 16.73
CA LEU A 126 54.29 -13.64 15.87
C LEU A 126 54.96 -14.11 14.58
N GLU A 127 55.78 -15.15 14.61
CA GLU A 127 56.39 -15.76 13.41
C GLU A 127 55.30 -16.23 12.44
N THR A 128 54.30 -16.99 12.93
CA THR A 128 53.17 -17.44 12.08
C THR A 128 52.33 -16.29 11.54
N LEU A 129 52.26 -15.15 12.25
CA LEU A 129 51.57 -13.95 11.77
C LEU A 129 52.39 -13.30 10.64
N MET A 130 53.70 -13.17 10.82
CA MET A 130 54.59 -12.57 9.81
C MET A 130 54.62 -13.41 8.53
N ASP A 131 54.68 -14.73 8.63
CA ASP A 131 54.67 -15.62 7.47
C ASP A 131 53.38 -15.47 6.65
N GLN A 132 52.22 -15.35 7.32
CA GLN A 132 50.94 -15.13 6.64
C GLN A 132 50.83 -13.76 5.98
N LEU A 133 51.45 -12.73 6.56
CA LEU A 133 51.51 -11.39 5.94
C LEU A 133 52.45 -11.37 4.73
N GLN A 134 53.55 -12.11 4.77
CA GLN A 134 54.48 -12.27 3.64
C GLN A 134 53.87 -13.07 2.49
N ALA A 135 52.99 -14.03 2.77
CA ALA A 135 52.23 -14.79 1.76
C ALA A 135 51.14 -13.97 1.03
N GLU A 136 51.11 -12.64 1.21
CA GLU A 136 50.20 -11.66 0.59
C GLU A 136 48.69 -11.88 0.79
N LYS A 137 48.27 -12.83 1.64
CA LYS A 137 46.85 -13.21 1.79
C LYS A 137 45.94 -12.13 2.37
N TYR A 138 46.48 -11.18 3.15
CA TYR A 138 45.70 -10.21 3.94
C TYR A 138 46.19 -8.75 3.80
N ARG A 139 46.51 -8.29 2.58
CA ARG A 139 46.91 -6.89 2.34
C ARG A 139 45.77 -5.88 2.54
N GLN A 140 44.52 -6.33 2.42
CA GLN A 140 43.34 -5.48 2.62
C GLN A 140 43.05 -5.24 4.11
N PRO A 141 42.60 -4.03 4.49
CA PRO A 141 42.49 -3.66 5.89
C PRO A 141 41.41 -4.41 6.66
N GLY A 142 40.27 -4.74 6.03
CA GLY A 142 39.20 -5.49 6.68
C GLY A 142 39.64 -6.88 7.16
N PRO A 143 40.07 -7.77 6.24
CA PRO A 143 40.59 -9.09 6.59
C PRO A 143 41.77 -9.07 7.55
N LEU A 144 42.63 -8.03 7.47
CA LEU A 144 43.76 -7.87 8.38
C LEU A 144 43.31 -7.60 9.82
N ILE A 145 42.36 -6.68 10.02
CA ILE A 145 41.79 -6.39 11.34
C ILE A 145 41.06 -7.63 11.89
N ASP A 146 40.27 -8.31 11.05
CA ASP A 146 39.53 -9.51 11.45
C ASP A 146 40.46 -10.65 11.89
N MET A 147 41.56 -10.86 11.16
CA MET A 147 42.58 -11.84 11.52
C MET A 147 43.25 -11.51 12.86
N LEU A 148 43.59 -10.24 13.12
CA LEU A 148 44.22 -9.82 14.38
C LEU A 148 43.26 -9.96 15.55
N LEU A 149 42.00 -9.57 15.39
CA LEU A 149 40.96 -9.75 16.42
C LEU A 149 40.71 -11.24 16.71
N ALA A 150 40.71 -12.10 15.70
CA ALA A 150 40.61 -13.54 15.89
C ALA A 150 41.82 -14.11 16.65
N ARG A 151 43.04 -13.67 16.31
CA ARG A 151 44.28 -14.10 16.97
C ARG A 151 44.48 -13.51 18.37
N ALA A 152 43.80 -12.41 18.72
CA ALA A 152 43.81 -11.87 20.08
C ALA A 152 42.99 -12.75 21.04
N LYS A 153 41.98 -13.48 20.54
CA LYS A 153 41.13 -14.39 21.33
C LYS A 153 41.85 -15.71 21.64
N THR A 154 42.88 -15.65 22.46
CA THR A 154 43.64 -16.82 22.92
C THR A 154 43.55 -16.96 24.44
N GLY A 155 43.71 -18.18 24.96
CA GLY A 155 43.77 -18.42 26.41
C GLY A 155 45.08 -17.95 27.06
N VAL A 156 46.04 -17.44 26.29
CA VAL A 156 47.36 -16.99 26.77
C VAL A 156 47.38 -15.47 26.81
N HIS A 157 47.32 -14.90 28.02
CA HIS A 157 47.21 -13.44 28.24
C HIS A 157 48.28 -12.63 27.49
N ARG A 158 49.55 -13.07 27.50
CA ARG A 158 50.65 -12.33 26.87
C ARG A 158 50.52 -12.26 25.34
N ILE A 159 50.04 -13.32 24.70
CA ILE A 159 49.79 -13.33 23.25
C ILE A 159 48.60 -12.43 22.94
N ALA A 160 47.53 -12.54 23.72
CA ALA A 160 46.35 -11.70 23.58
C ALA A 160 46.70 -10.20 23.68
N ASP A 161 47.51 -9.79 24.66
CA ASP A 161 47.95 -8.40 24.86
C ASP A 161 48.76 -7.86 23.67
N ILE A 162 49.79 -8.60 23.24
CA ILE A 162 50.64 -8.19 22.11
C ILE A 162 49.81 -8.07 20.83
N ILE A 163 48.99 -9.08 20.50
CA ILE A 163 48.17 -9.06 19.29
C ILE A 163 47.09 -7.97 19.37
N SER A 164 46.51 -7.71 20.55
CA SER A 164 45.56 -6.62 20.78
C SER A 164 46.20 -5.25 20.49
N ARG A 165 47.41 -5.00 21.00
CA ARG A 165 48.15 -3.76 20.72
C ARG A 165 48.46 -3.57 19.24
N LEU A 166 48.78 -4.66 18.52
CA LEU A 166 48.94 -4.64 17.06
C LEU A 166 47.62 -4.34 16.35
N SER A 167 46.51 -4.95 16.79
CA SER A 167 45.17 -4.70 16.26
C SER A 167 44.78 -3.23 16.40
N VAL A 168 44.98 -2.63 17.59
CA VAL A 168 44.69 -1.22 17.86
C VAL A 168 45.49 -0.30 16.92
N ALA A 169 46.76 -0.60 16.64
CA ALA A 169 47.58 0.19 15.72
C ALA A 169 47.01 0.19 14.29
N VAL A 170 46.56 -0.96 13.79
CA VAL A 170 45.94 -1.09 12.46
C VAL A 170 44.58 -0.38 12.42
N GLN A 171 43.75 -0.57 13.47
CA GLN A 171 42.45 0.08 13.59
C GLN A 171 42.56 1.61 13.62
N ARG A 172 43.60 2.18 14.26
CA ARG A 172 43.84 3.64 14.27
C ARG A 172 44.10 4.20 12.87
N VAL A 173 44.86 3.49 12.03
CA VAL A 173 45.09 3.90 10.63
C VAL A 173 43.78 3.84 9.85
N TRP A 174 43.01 2.77 10.03
CA TRP A 174 41.72 2.60 9.36
C TRP A 174 40.75 3.71 9.71
N ARG A 175 40.66 4.03 11.00
CA ARG A 175 39.83 5.10 11.54
C ARG A 175 40.21 6.49 11.02
N SER A 176 41.51 6.77 10.87
CA SER A 176 41.98 8.01 10.26
C SER A 176 41.53 8.14 8.81
N GLN A 177 41.58 7.05 8.04
CA GLN A 177 41.05 7.04 6.66
C GLN A 177 39.53 7.18 6.63
N LEU A 178 38.83 6.53 7.56
CA LEU A 178 37.38 6.66 7.70
C LEU A 178 36.99 8.12 8.01
N SER A 179 37.68 8.78 8.94
CA SER A 179 37.47 10.19 9.25
C SER A 179 37.72 11.09 8.04
N ALA A 180 38.77 10.82 7.26
CA ALA A 180 39.06 11.56 6.03
C ALA A 180 37.96 11.39 4.96
N PHE A 181 37.32 10.23 4.90
CA PHE A 181 36.21 9.96 3.98
C PHE A 181 34.89 10.57 4.47
N MET A 182 34.48 10.30 5.72
CA MET A 182 33.19 10.74 6.26
C MET A 182 33.15 12.24 6.55
N VAL A 183 34.21 12.83 7.13
CA VAL A 183 34.19 14.23 7.56
C VAL A 183 34.63 15.16 6.42
N HIS A 184 35.67 14.76 5.68
CA HIS A 184 36.30 15.63 4.69
C HIS A 184 36.01 15.26 3.23
N GLY A 185 35.28 14.15 2.98
CA GLY A 185 34.94 13.69 1.63
C GLY A 185 36.18 13.43 0.76
N SER A 186 37.31 13.06 1.36
CA SER A 186 38.58 12.84 0.68
C SER A 186 38.99 11.38 0.66
N LEU A 187 39.50 10.94 -0.48
CA LEU A 187 40.05 9.61 -0.66
C LEU A 187 41.58 9.67 -0.64
N THR A 188 42.21 8.74 0.07
CA THR A 188 43.66 8.56 0.06
C THR A 188 44.12 7.94 -1.26
N SER A 189 45.29 8.38 -1.75
CA SER A 189 45.91 7.81 -2.96
C SER A 189 46.48 6.41 -2.75
N SER A 190 46.87 6.08 -1.52
CA SER A 190 47.34 4.76 -1.09
C SER A 190 46.25 4.07 -0.26
N ASP A 191 45.85 2.86 -0.66
CA ASP A 191 44.77 2.06 -0.06
C ASP A 191 43.44 2.85 0.11
N PRO A 192 42.74 3.23 -0.98
CA PRO A 192 41.49 3.98 -0.88
C PRO A 192 40.38 3.13 -0.25
N LEU A 193 39.57 3.74 0.62
CA LEU A 193 38.41 3.09 1.24
C LEU A 193 37.27 2.88 0.24
N ALA A 194 37.10 3.81 -0.70
CA ALA A 194 36.05 3.83 -1.71
C ALA A 194 36.59 4.13 -3.13
N SER A 195 35.81 3.76 -4.13
CA SER A 195 36.05 4.04 -5.55
C SER A 195 35.90 5.53 -5.88
N LYS A 196 36.20 5.91 -7.14
CA LYS A 196 35.97 7.28 -7.63
C LYS A 196 34.49 7.68 -7.63
N ASP A 197 33.58 6.71 -7.65
CA ASP A 197 32.14 6.90 -7.55
C ASP A 197 31.65 6.86 -6.08
N PHE A 198 32.59 6.89 -5.13
CA PHE A 198 32.37 6.86 -3.68
C PHE A 198 31.66 5.58 -3.17
N THR A 199 31.78 4.48 -3.90
CA THR A 199 31.34 3.15 -3.45
C THR A 199 32.47 2.44 -2.70
N LEU A 200 32.18 1.83 -1.55
CA LEU A 200 33.21 1.10 -0.79
C LEU A 200 33.80 -0.06 -1.61
N LEU A 201 35.12 -0.23 -1.56
CA LEU A 201 35.79 -1.36 -2.21
C LEU A 201 35.63 -2.65 -1.40
N GLU A 202 35.53 -3.79 -2.07
CA GLU A 202 35.42 -5.08 -1.38
C GLU A 202 36.67 -5.36 -0.52
N GLY A 203 36.43 -5.77 0.74
CA GLY A 203 37.49 -6.10 1.70
C GLY A 203 38.09 -4.91 2.47
N THR A 204 37.57 -3.69 2.30
CA THR A 204 38.03 -2.52 3.09
C THR A 204 37.39 -2.42 4.48
N MET A 205 36.21 -3.02 4.65
CA MET A 205 35.44 -2.99 5.89
C MET A 205 35.73 -4.24 6.74
N PRO A 206 36.07 -4.11 8.03
CA PRO A 206 36.20 -5.25 8.93
C PRO A 206 34.83 -5.85 9.26
N SER A 207 34.81 -7.13 9.60
CA SER A 207 33.60 -7.89 9.97
C SER A 207 32.95 -7.43 11.27
N CYS A 208 33.70 -6.76 12.15
CA CYS A 208 33.17 -6.21 13.40
C CYS A 208 32.22 -5.02 13.18
N VAL A 209 32.25 -4.36 12.02
CA VAL A 209 31.33 -3.26 11.70
C VAL A 209 30.00 -3.84 11.22
N SER A 210 28.91 -3.41 11.86
CA SER A 210 27.57 -3.88 11.52
C SER A 210 27.19 -3.47 10.07
N PRO A 211 26.35 -4.27 9.39
CA PRO A 211 25.93 -3.93 8.02
C PRO A 211 25.15 -2.61 7.96
N GLN A 212 24.49 -2.20 9.04
CA GLN A 212 23.78 -0.93 9.11
C GLN A 212 24.76 0.25 9.13
N THR A 213 25.78 0.19 10.00
CA THR A 213 26.83 1.21 10.10
C THR A 213 27.62 1.33 8.80
N ARG A 214 27.84 0.22 8.08
CA ARG A 214 28.46 0.23 6.76
C ARG A 214 27.67 1.06 5.75
N GLU A 215 26.35 0.88 5.68
CA GLU A 215 25.48 1.68 4.81
C GLU A 215 25.49 3.17 5.20
N SER A 216 25.48 3.47 6.51
CA SER A 216 25.59 4.85 7.01
C SER A 216 26.91 5.52 6.60
N ILE A 217 28.03 4.79 6.66
CA ILE A 217 29.35 5.28 6.23
C ILE A 217 29.36 5.57 4.73
N ILE A 218 28.80 4.68 3.90
CA ILE A 218 28.68 4.88 2.45
C ILE A 218 27.86 6.14 2.17
N TYR A 219 26.69 6.25 2.80
CA TYR A 219 25.78 7.36 2.59
C TYR A 219 26.41 8.71 2.93
N VAL A 220 26.93 8.84 4.15
CA VAL A 220 27.56 10.07 4.65
C VAL A 220 28.79 10.44 3.82
N GLY A 221 29.67 9.47 3.58
CA GLY A 221 30.90 9.69 2.83
C GLY A 221 30.64 10.09 1.38
N ARG A 222 29.69 9.43 0.69
CA ARG A 222 29.27 9.81 -0.66
C ARG A 222 28.66 11.21 -0.70
N ALA A 223 27.79 11.56 0.24
CA ALA A 223 27.14 12.87 0.27
C ALA A 223 28.16 14.00 0.39
N ILE A 224 29.07 13.91 1.38
CA ILE A 224 30.09 14.94 1.62
C ILE A 224 31.13 14.99 0.49
N ALA A 225 31.56 13.84 -0.02
CA ALA A 225 32.51 13.79 -1.13
C ALA A 225 31.93 14.39 -2.41
N THR A 226 30.63 14.17 -2.69
CA THR A 226 29.94 14.74 -3.86
C THR A 226 29.81 16.27 -3.74
N ILE A 227 29.47 16.78 -2.56
CA ILE A 227 29.40 18.22 -2.27
C ILE A 227 30.74 18.90 -2.52
N LYS A 228 31.84 18.26 -2.06
CA LYS A 228 33.20 18.74 -2.27
C LYS A 228 33.61 18.69 -3.75
N ALA A 229 33.30 17.58 -4.44
CA ALA A 229 33.63 17.41 -5.85
C ALA A 229 32.91 18.45 -6.74
N LYS A 230 31.65 18.76 -6.43
CA LYS A 230 30.84 19.75 -7.17
C LYS A 230 31.07 21.20 -6.75
N LYS A 231 31.98 21.46 -5.79
CA LYS A 231 32.24 22.80 -5.21
C LYS A 231 30.94 23.53 -4.82
N TRP A 232 30.08 22.83 -4.09
CA TRP A 232 28.81 23.41 -3.64
C TRP A 232 29.05 24.66 -2.76
N GLN A 233 28.13 25.63 -2.81
CA GLN A 233 28.28 26.94 -2.16
C GLN A 233 28.41 26.81 -0.63
N ASN A 234 27.61 25.92 -0.03
CA ASN A 234 27.63 25.62 1.39
C ASN A 234 28.39 24.31 1.62
N GLN A 235 29.53 24.38 2.30
CA GLN A 235 30.27 23.21 2.80
C GLN A 235 30.00 23.04 4.29
N LEU A 236 30.26 21.83 4.80
CA LEU A 236 30.17 21.57 6.23
C LEU A 236 31.06 22.56 7.01
N PRO A 237 30.54 23.26 8.04
CA PRO A 237 31.32 24.16 8.87
C PRO A 237 32.56 23.47 9.44
N ARG A 238 33.70 24.19 9.46
CA ARG A 238 34.97 23.63 9.95
C ARG A 238 34.91 23.20 11.41
N GLU A 239 34.13 23.89 12.24
CA GLU A 239 33.97 23.57 13.67
C GLU A 239 33.26 22.22 13.85
N GLN A 240 32.14 22.00 13.15
CA GLN A 240 31.41 20.72 13.18
C GLN A 240 32.25 19.57 12.61
N ALA A 241 33.01 19.81 11.54
CA ALA A 241 33.93 18.82 10.99
C ALA A 241 34.98 18.39 12.03
N LEU A 242 35.50 19.34 12.81
CA LEU A 242 36.50 19.09 13.84
C LEU A 242 35.91 18.33 15.04
N GLU A 243 34.67 18.65 15.42
CA GLU A 243 33.91 17.92 16.43
C GLU A 243 33.69 16.45 16.03
N TYR A 244 33.25 16.18 14.80
CA TYR A 244 33.05 14.80 14.31
C TYR A 244 34.36 14.02 14.23
N ALA A 245 35.47 14.66 13.83
CA ALA A 245 36.79 14.04 13.85
C ALA A 245 37.21 13.65 15.26
N ASN A 246 37.01 14.54 16.24
CA ASN A 246 37.30 14.26 17.66
C ASN A 246 36.44 13.12 18.20
N LEU A 247 35.13 13.08 17.89
CA LEU A 247 34.24 11.99 18.29
C LEU A 247 34.72 10.63 17.73
N LEU A 248 35.09 10.58 16.45
CA LEU A 248 35.63 9.37 15.84
C LEU A 248 36.95 8.94 16.49
N GLU A 249 37.82 9.87 16.89
CA GLU A 249 39.10 9.54 17.52
C GLU A 249 38.97 8.84 18.88
N THR A 250 37.86 9.01 19.59
CA THR A 250 37.63 8.39 20.90
C THR A 250 37.24 6.91 20.84
N VAL A 251 36.81 6.41 19.67
CA VAL A 251 36.24 5.06 19.54
C VAL A 251 37.06 4.17 18.58
N LEU A 252 37.02 2.86 18.81
CA LEU A 252 37.59 1.85 17.93
C LEU A 252 36.48 0.93 17.38
N PRO A 253 36.62 0.41 16.16
CA PRO A 253 35.61 -0.46 15.54
C PRO A 253 35.44 -1.82 16.25
N GLU A 254 36.36 -2.21 17.13
CA GLU A 254 36.19 -3.40 17.98
C GLU A 254 35.10 -3.23 19.06
N ASP A 255 34.86 -2.00 19.52
CA ASP A 255 33.76 -1.66 20.44
C ASP A 255 32.50 -1.33 19.63
N GLN A 256 31.85 -2.39 19.14
CA GLN A 256 30.76 -2.33 18.18
C GLN A 256 29.62 -1.39 18.61
N TYR A 257 29.23 -1.40 19.89
CA TYR A 257 28.14 -0.56 20.40
C TYR A 257 28.50 0.93 20.39
N LYS A 258 29.67 1.30 20.94
CA LYS A 258 30.08 2.71 20.97
C LYS A 258 30.36 3.24 19.57
N PHE A 259 30.92 2.41 18.70
CA PHE A 259 31.22 2.80 17.33
C PHE A 259 29.94 3.06 16.54
N ASP A 260 28.96 2.16 16.63
CA ASP A 260 27.67 2.32 15.97
C ASP A 260 26.93 3.57 16.47
N LEU A 261 27.01 3.88 17.77
CA LEU A 261 26.41 5.09 18.36
C LEU A 261 27.02 6.38 17.80
N VAL A 262 28.35 6.47 17.73
CA VAL A 262 29.05 7.65 17.19
C VAL A 262 28.75 7.85 15.71
N ILE A 263 28.77 6.77 14.92
CA ILE A 263 28.46 6.84 13.49
C ILE A 263 27.01 7.27 13.28
N SER A 264 26.07 6.77 14.08
CA SER A 264 24.66 7.19 14.02
C SER A 264 24.50 8.67 14.36
N GLN A 265 25.19 9.17 15.40
CA GLN A 265 25.15 10.58 15.76
C GLN A 265 25.66 11.48 14.63
N ILE A 266 26.81 11.12 14.04
CA ILE A 266 27.39 11.83 12.90
C ILE A 266 26.43 11.81 11.69
N GLN A 267 25.82 10.66 11.41
CA GLN A 267 24.83 10.54 10.34
C GLN A 267 23.64 11.47 10.56
N THR A 268 23.07 11.51 11.77
CA THR A 268 21.91 12.37 12.07
C THR A 268 22.25 13.85 11.87
N SER A 269 23.36 14.32 12.44
CA SER A 269 23.72 15.74 12.32
C SER A 269 24.08 16.15 10.88
N ILE A 270 24.74 15.27 10.11
CA ILE A 270 25.03 15.53 8.69
C ILE A 270 23.73 15.49 7.87
N SER A 271 22.80 14.60 8.18
CA SER A 271 21.50 14.51 7.52
C SER A 271 20.66 15.76 7.79
N GLU A 272 20.66 16.29 9.01
CA GLU A 272 20.01 17.58 9.33
C GLU A 272 20.63 18.73 8.50
N TRP A 273 21.95 18.78 8.43
CA TRP A 273 22.64 19.81 7.67
C TRP A 273 22.35 19.70 6.15
N LEU A 274 22.33 18.48 5.61
CA LEU A 274 22.00 18.21 4.20
C LEU A 274 20.55 18.61 3.86
N TRP A 275 19.61 18.37 4.78
CA TRP A 275 18.20 18.74 4.60
C TRP A 275 17.99 20.27 4.61
N LEU A 276 18.77 20.99 5.41
CA LEU A 276 18.66 22.45 5.49
C LEU A 276 19.39 23.16 4.33
N ASN A 277 20.47 22.59 3.81
CA ASN A 277 21.38 23.32 2.91
C ASN A 277 21.49 22.76 1.48
N VAL A 278 21.07 21.51 1.24
CA VAL A 278 21.32 20.81 -0.03
C VAL A 278 20.03 20.35 -0.69
N LEU A 279 19.22 19.51 -0.03
CA LEU A 279 17.94 19.06 -0.56
C LEU A 279 16.83 19.78 0.20
N THR A 280 16.25 20.82 -0.40
CA THR A 280 15.19 21.56 0.28
C THR A 280 13.88 20.77 0.23
N ARG A 281 13.00 21.00 1.22
CA ARG A 281 11.66 20.39 1.25
C ARG A 281 10.88 20.65 -0.04
N LYS A 282 11.05 21.84 -0.62
CA LYS A 282 10.38 22.22 -1.87
C LYS A 282 10.83 21.35 -3.04
N ASP A 283 12.12 21.05 -3.15
CA ASP A 283 12.65 20.18 -4.20
C ASP A 283 12.09 18.76 -4.11
N VAL A 284 11.90 18.24 -2.88
CA VAL A 284 11.27 16.94 -2.64
C VAL A 284 9.79 16.96 -3.00
N GLU A 285 9.06 17.98 -2.57
CA GLU A 285 7.63 18.13 -2.87
C GLU A 285 7.39 18.25 -4.38
N ASP A 286 8.15 19.10 -5.06
CA ASP A 286 8.07 19.30 -6.52
C ASP A 286 8.38 17.99 -7.27
N THR A 287 9.39 17.23 -6.82
CA THR A 287 9.74 15.93 -7.43
C THR A 287 8.66 14.88 -7.21
N VAL A 288 8.11 14.76 -5.99
CA VAL A 288 7.03 13.81 -5.67
C VAL A 288 5.76 14.16 -6.45
N ILE A 289 5.43 15.44 -6.57
CA ILE A 289 4.30 15.93 -7.40
C ILE A 289 4.54 15.58 -8.87
N SER A 290 5.73 15.81 -9.40
CA SER A 290 6.09 15.45 -10.78
C SER A 290 5.93 13.93 -11.02
N LEU A 291 6.54 13.10 -10.17
CA LEU A 291 6.43 11.65 -10.26
C LEU A 291 4.96 11.18 -10.22
N ALA A 292 4.15 11.73 -9.32
CA ALA A 292 2.73 11.38 -9.23
C ALA A 292 1.91 11.90 -10.43
N SER A 293 2.23 13.08 -10.96
CA SER A 293 1.53 13.68 -12.10
C SER A 293 1.73 12.87 -13.38
N TYR A 294 2.97 12.43 -13.63
CA TYR A 294 3.36 11.76 -14.86
C TYR A 294 3.33 10.23 -14.79
N PHE A 295 3.89 9.61 -13.74
CA PHE A 295 3.91 8.16 -13.63
C PHE A 295 2.58 7.58 -13.12
N LEU A 296 1.89 8.28 -12.21
CA LEU A 296 0.60 7.84 -11.66
C LEU A 296 -0.61 8.45 -12.38
N LEU A 297 -0.39 9.13 -13.51
CA LEU A 297 -1.42 9.72 -14.36
C LEU A 297 -2.37 10.70 -13.66
N ARG A 298 -1.94 11.35 -12.55
CA ARG A 298 -2.79 12.35 -11.87
C ARG A 298 -3.04 13.58 -12.73
N ASN A 299 -2.14 13.92 -13.65
CA ASN A 299 -2.43 14.88 -14.71
C ASN A 299 -3.21 14.20 -15.84
N GLY A 300 -4.55 14.20 -15.70
CA GLY A 300 -5.46 13.52 -16.63
C GLY A 300 -5.44 14.06 -18.05
N GLU A 301 -5.21 15.38 -18.23
CA GLU A 301 -5.17 16.01 -19.56
C GLU A 301 -3.93 15.57 -20.34
N PHE A 302 -2.76 15.67 -19.69
CA PHE A 302 -1.49 15.26 -20.29
C PHE A 302 -1.45 13.76 -20.57
N SER A 303 -1.88 12.92 -19.63
CA SER A 303 -1.86 11.46 -19.81
C SER A 303 -2.71 11.00 -20.99
N LEU A 304 -3.92 11.57 -21.16
CA LEU A 304 -4.77 11.27 -22.31
C LEU A 304 -4.17 11.79 -23.63
N ALA A 305 -3.59 12.99 -23.64
CA ALA A 305 -2.89 13.53 -24.81
C ALA A 305 -1.70 12.66 -25.21
N LEU A 306 -0.93 12.17 -24.22
CA LEU A 306 0.22 11.30 -24.43
C LEU A 306 -0.17 9.97 -25.05
N ILE A 307 -1.19 9.30 -24.49
CA ILE A 307 -1.70 8.04 -25.03
C ILE A 307 -2.17 8.24 -26.48
N ARG A 308 -2.90 9.32 -26.78
CA ARG A 308 -3.36 9.65 -28.13
C ARG A 308 -2.22 9.88 -29.11
N GLU A 309 -1.18 10.63 -28.72
CA GLU A 309 -0.03 10.87 -29.60
C GLU A 309 0.81 9.61 -29.84
N ILE A 310 0.93 8.72 -28.84
CA ILE A 310 1.58 7.41 -29.00
C ILE A 310 0.77 6.52 -29.97
N GLU A 311 -0.56 6.47 -29.85
CA GLU A 311 -1.42 5.74 -30.78
C GLU A 311 -1.37 6.33 -32.19
N ARG A 312 -1.40 7.66 -32.32
CA ARG A 312 -1.25 8.36 -33.59
C ARG A 312 0.09 8.05 -34.25
N LEU A 313 1.17 8.03 -33.48
CA LEU A 313 2.50 7.65 -33.95
C LEU A 313 2.50 6.21 -34.47
N LYS A 314 1.89 5.28 -33.72
CA LYS A 314 1.76 3.87 -34.14
C LYS A 314 0.99 3.74 -35.45
N ILE A 315 -0.18 4.37 -35.57
CA ILE A 315 -1.03 4.31 -36.78
C ILE A 315 -0.31 4.94 -37.97
N SER A 316 0.26 6.14 -37.80
CA SER A 316 0.98 6.84 -38.87
C SER A 316 2.12 5.98 -39.44
N ARG A 317 2.85 5.26 -38.59
CA ARG A 317 3.97 4.39 -39.00
C ARG A 317 3.51 3.07 -39.62
N LEU A 318 2.29 2.60 -39.30
CA LEU A 318 1.64 1.43 -39.94
C LEU A 318 1.08 1.75 -41.34
N THR A 319 0.54 2.96 -41.55
CA THR A 319 -0.13 3.34 -42.80
C THR A 319 0.81 3.99 -43.83
N THR A 320 2.05 4.31 -43.45
CA THR A 320 3.02 4.93 -44.37
C THR A 320 3.62 3.88 -45.33
N PRO A 321 3.57 4.09 -46.67
CA PRO A 321 4.18 3.18 -47.65
C PRO A 321 5.70 3.04 -47.43
N SER A 322 6.19 1.80 -47.51
CA SER A 322 7.54 1.36 -47.13
C SER A 322 8.72 2.25 -47.59
N GLY A 323 9.55 2.68 -46.64
CA GLY A 323 10.91 3.19 -46.86
C GLY A 323 11.47 3.92 -45.64
N ALA A 324 12.47 3.35 -44.96
CA ALA A 324 13.31 3.86 -43.84
C ALA A 324 12.63 4.52 -42.59
N VAL A 325 11.47 5.15 -42.71
CA VAL A 325 10.78 5.94 -41.68
C VAL A 325 9.57 5.19 -41.07
N SER A 326 9.49 3.87 -41.27
CA SER A 326 8.47 3.00 -40.63
C SER A 326 8.89 2.57 -39.21
N VAL A 327 10.12 2.90 -38.79
CA VAL A 327 10.66 2.51 -37.50
C VAL A 327 10.39 3.59 -36.44
N ILE A 328 9.92 3.18 -35.26
CA ILE A 328 9.75 4.05 -34.08
C ILE A 328 11.07 4.05 -33.30
N ARG A 329 11.63 5.25 -33.06
CA ARG A 329 12.84 5.45 -32.26
C ARG A 329 12.51 6.17 -30.95
N GLU A 330 13.42 6.11 -29.98
CA GLU A 330 13.29 6.84 -28.71
C GLU A 330 13.10 8.35 -28.91
N GLN A 331 13.78 8.93 -29.89
CA GLN A 331 13.63 10.35 -30.25
C GLN A 331 12.19 10.69 -30.70
N ASP A 332 11.53 9.79 -31.44
CA ASP A 332 10.15 10.00 -31.89
C ASP A 332 9.18 9.94 -30.70
N LEU A 333 9.46 9.10 -29.69
CA LEU A 333 8.68 9.01 -28.45
C LEU A 333 8.90 10.21 -27.52
N ASN A 334 10.13 10.69 -27.39
CA ASN A 334 10.42 11.92 -26.64
C ASN A 334 9.77 13.15 -27.32
N LEU A 335 9.70 13.17 -28.65
CA LEU A 335 8.96 14.20 -29.38
C LEU A 335 7.45 14.07 -29.14
N ALA A 336 6.90 12.85 -29.09
CA ALA A 336 5.51 12.62 -28.72
C ALA A 336 5.18 13.13 -27.30
N LEU A 337 6.11 12.96 -26.35
CA LEU A 337 6.00 13.52 -25.00
C LEU A 337 5.88 15.07 -25.04
N LEU A 338 6.73 15.73 -25.82
CA LEU A 338 6.68 17.19 -26.00
C LEU A 338 5.43 17.66 -26.74
N ARG A 339 4.92 16.90 -27.72
CA ARG A 339 3.66 17.23 -28.39
C ARG A 339 2.47 17.08 -27.47
N ALA A 340 2.47 16.05 -26.63
CA ALA A 340 1.42 15.80 -25.65
C ALA A 340 1.36 16.88 -24.57
N SER A 341 2.47 17.58 -24.28
CA SER A 341 2.45 18.69 -23.32
C SER A 341 1.82 19.96 -23.88
N LEU A 342 1.87 20.19 -25.20
CA LEU A 342 1.31 21.39 -25.83
C LEU A 342 -0.21 21.45 -25.65
N GLY A 343 -0.71 22.58 -25.12
CA GLY A 343 -2.14 22.78 -24.87
C GLY A 343 -2.67 22.06 -23.62
N THR A 344 -1.78 21.54 -22.76
CA THR A 344 -2.11 20.98 -21.45
C THR A 344 -1.43 21.77 -20.33
N THR A 345 -1.85 21.54 -19.09
CA THR A 345 -1.20 22.11 -17.89
C THR A 345 0.30 21.80 -17.77
N ALA A 346 0.80 20.76 -18.46
CA ALA A 346 2.21 20.37 -18.44
C ALA A 346 3.10 21.25 -19.36
N GLN A 347 2.55 22.12 -20.20
CA GLN A 347 3.32 22.89 -21.19
C GLN A 347 4.46 23.73 -20.60
N HIS A 348 4.28 24.24 -19.38
CA HIS A 348 5.24 25.10 -18.69
C HIS A 348 5.99 24.40 -17.55
N ASP A 349 5.82 23.09 -17.39
CA ASP A 349 6.47 22.34 -16.34
C ASP A 349 7.92 22.00 -16.71
N SER A 350 8.88 22.44 -15.89
CA SER A 350 10.30 22.17 -16.07
C SER A 350 10.65 20.69 -15.86
N SER A 351 9.81 19.95 -15.13
CA SER A 351 10.09 18.55 -14.80
C SER A 351 9.95 17.58 -15.99
N LEU A 352 9.29 18.01 -17.08
CA LEU A 352 9.23 17.26 -18.34
C LEU A 352 10.62 16.99 -18.95
N LEU A 353 11.61 17.85 -18.69
CA LEU A 353 12.98 17.67 -19.18
C LEU A 353 13.68 16.46 -18.56
N HIS A 354 13.21 16.01 -17.39
CA HIS A 354 13.74 14.83 -16.72
C HIS A 354 13.10 13.52 -17.21
N LEU A 355 12.03 13.59 -18.00
CA LEU A 355 11.32 12.42 -18.49
C LEU A 355 11.81 12.00 -19.87
N HIS A 356 12.10 10.71 -20.03
CA HIS A 356 12.42 10.14 -21.34
C HIS A 356 11.93 8.71 -21.46
N PHE A 357 11.57 8.32 -22.68
CA PHE A 357 11.26 6.93 -22.99
C PHE A 357 12.51 6.16 -23.36
N GLN A 358 12.60 4.93 -22.83
CA GLN A 358 13.60 3.95 -23.23
C GLN A 358 12.92 2.78 -23.94
N LEU A 359 13.59 2.27 -24.99
CA LEU A 359 13.17 1.10 -25.76
C LEU A 359 14.22 0.00 -25.57
N PRO A 360 14.08 -0.88 -24.56
CA PRO A 360 15.04 -1.97 -24.32
C PRO A 360 15.18 -2.93 -25.50
N SER A 361 14.13 -3.08 -26.30
CA SER A 361 14.11 -3.93 -27.51
C SER A 361 14.67 -3.24 -28.76
N GLY A 362 15.13 -1.99 -28.66
CA GLY A 362 15.67 -1.20 -29.78
C GLY A 362 14.59 -0.56 -30.68
N PRO A 363 14.99 0.03 -31.82
CA PRO A 363 14.09 0.66 -32.77
C PRO A 363 13.19 -0.36 -33.48
N LEU A 364 11.89 -0.08 -33.57
CA LEU A 364 10.90 -1.10 -33.98
C LEU A 364 10.06 -0.72 -35.18
N ARG A 365 9.79 -1.70 -36.05
CA ARG A 365 8.74 -1.61 -37.05
C ARG A 365 7.41 -2.04 -36.40
N PRO A 366 6.37 -1.20 -36.40
CA PRO A 366 5.05 -1.59 -35.91
C PRO A 366 4.51 -2.79 -36.69
N LEU A 367 4.08 -3.83 -35.98
CA LEU A 367 3.41 -5.00 -36.56
C LEU A 367 1.92 -4.98 -36.18
N LEU A 368 1.08 -5.54 -37.05
CA LEU A 368 -0.32 -5.79 -36.73
C LEU A 368 -0.40 -6.91 -35.67
N PRO A 369 -1.27 -6.79 -34.64
CA PRO A 369 -1.50 -7.88 -33.69
C PRO A 369 -1.92 -9.15 -34.45
N SER A 370 -1.19 -10.25 -34.27
CA SER A 370 -1.56 -11.53 -34.90
C SER A 370 -2.82 -12.08 -34.23
N LEU A 371 -3.93 -12.14 -34.99
CA LEU A 371 -5.22 -12.70 -34.54
C LEU A 371 -5.23 -14.23 -34.45
N ALA A 372 -4.14 -14.92 -34.81
CA ALA A 372 -4.19 -16.30 -35.31
C ALA A 372 -3.90 -17.44 -34.33
N ASN A 373 -3.46 -17.25 -33.08
CA ASN A 373 -3.15 -18.38 -32.20
C ASN A 373 -3.53 -18.14 -30.74
N PHE A 374 -4.72 -18.61 -30.33
CA PHE A 374 -5.12 -18.70 -28.93
C PHE A 374 -5.58 -20.11 -28.53
N LYS A 375 -4.90 -21.15 -29.05
CA LYS A 375 -5.04 -22.53 -28.54
C LYS A 375 -4.27 -22.78 -27.24
N GLY A 376 -3.72 -21.74 -26.61
CA GLY A 376 -2.83 -21.84 -25.44
C GLY A 376 -3.41 -21.40 -24.10
N LEU A 377 -4.71 -21.15 -23.96
CA LEU A 377 -5.30 -20.78 -22.66
C LEU A 377 -5.23 -21.93 -21.64
N SER A 378 -5.10 -23.18 -22.12
CA SER A 378 -4.95 -24.37 -21.27
C SER A 378 -3.50 -24.66 -20.85
N SER A 379 -2.49 -24.10 -21.52
CA SER A 379 -1.08 -24.38 -21.24
C SER A 379 -0.43 -23.39 -20.27
N SER A 380 -0.88 -22.13 -20.22
CA SER A 380 -0.35 -21.12 -19.28
C SER A 380 -0.85 -21.30 -17.84
N ILE A 381 -2.00 -21.96 -17.64
CA ILE A 381 -2.50 -22.34 -16.31
C ILE A 381 -1.82 -23.64 -15.82
N ALA A 382 -1.23 -24.43 -16.72
CA ALA A 382 -0.63 -25.74 -16.42
C ALA A 382 0.90 -25.72 -16.24
N SER A 383 1.60 -24.63 -16.62
CA SER A 383 3.03 -24.49 -16.39
C SER A 383 3.31 -23.94 -14.99
N ASN A 384 3.75 -24.81 -14.08
CA ASN A 384 4.22 -24.51 -12.71
C ASN A 384 5.50 -23.63 -12.64
N SER A 385 5.73 -22.75 -13.61
CA SER A 385 6.79 -21.73 -13.57
C SER A 385 6.15 -20.34 -13.50
N PRO A 386 6.39 -19.55 -12.44
CA PRO A 386 5.83 -18.21 -12.31
C PRO A 386 6.59 -17.26 -13.23
N GLU A 387 6.21 -17.18 -14.50
CA GLU A 387 6.63 -16.07 -15.36
C GLU A 387 5.88 -14.81 -14.92
N VAL A 388 6.64 -13.77 -14.55
CA VAL A 388 6.12 -12.50 -14.05
C VAL A 388 5.37 -11.80 -15.18
N THR A 389 4.06 -11.62 -15.02
CA THR A 389 3.23 -10.93 -16.02
C THR A 389 3.53 -9.43 -16.02
N SER A 390 3.96 -8.88 -17.16
CA SER A 390 4.24 -7.45 -17.34
C SER A 390 3.22 -6.76 -18.26
N PHE A 391 3.09 -5.43 -18.13
CA PHE A 391 2.19 -4.57 -18.91
C PHE A 391 2.95 -3.58 -19.81
N ASP A 392 4.28 -3.73 -19.91
CA ASP A 392 5.19 -2.81 -20.60
C ASP A 392 5.05 -2.84 -22.12
N ASP A 393 4.45 -3.89 -22.67
CA ASP A 393 4.23 -4.08 -24.10
C ASP A 393 2.86 -3.58 -24.60
N LEU A 394 1.85 -3.46 -23.74
CA LEU A 394 0.47 -3.20 -24.19
C LEU A 394 0.24 -1.81 -24.78
N LEU A 395 1.02 -0.80 -24.39
CA LEU A 395 0.85 0.57 -24.88
C LEU A 395 1.23 0.68 -26.37
N LEU A 396 2.44 0.24 -26.74
CA LEU A 396 2.98 0.32 -28.10
C LEU A 396 2.86 -1.00 -28.89
N GLY A 397 2.93 -2.14 -28.20
CA GLY A 397 3.10 -3.50 -28.75
C GLY A 397 4.47 -4.11 -28.44
N THR A 398 5.32 -3.39 -27.69
CA THR A 398 6.70 -3.75 -27.33
C THR A 398 7.08 -3.04 -26.04
N ASN A 399 8.04 -3.60 -25.30
CA ASN A 399 8.46 -3.11 -23.99
C ASN A 399 8.87 -1.63 -24.06
N LEU A 400 8.11 -0.80 -23.35
CA LEU A 400 8.30 0.63 -23.23
C LEU A 400 8.50 0.97 -21.75
N ILE A 401 9.52 1.77 -21.44
CA ILE A 401 9.81 2.19 -20.07
C ILE A 401 9.92 3.71 -20.05
N LEU A 402 9.05 4.36 -19.29
CA LEU A 402 9.22 5.76 -18.93
C LEU A 402 10.28 5.85 -17.82
N SER A 403 11.31 6.66 -18.01
CA SER A 403 12.39 6.87 -17.04
C SER A 403 12.40 8.32 -16.56
N TYR A 404 12.80 8.51 -15.31
CA TYR A 404 13.05 9.83 -14.72
C TYR A 404 14.56 9.99 -14.49
N ASN A 405 15.17 11.01 -15.11
CA ASN A 405 16.59 11.29 -14.96
C ASN A 405 16.85 12.00 -13.63
N VAL A 406 17.27 11.23 -12.62
CA VAL A 406 17.63 11.74 -11.29
C VAL A 406 19.04 12.32 -11.32
N SER A 407 19.13 13.64 -11.26
CA SER A 407 20.39 14.34 -10.98
C SER A 407 20.52 14.63 -9.50
N TRP A 408 21.76 14.58 -8.98
CA TRP A 408 22.07 15.15 -7.67
C TRP A 408 21.49 16.57 -7.56
N PRO A 409 20.85 16.96 -6.43
CA PRO A 409 20.83 16.27 -5.12
C PRO A 409 19.68 15.26 -4.91
N LEU A 410 18.82 15.04 -5.92
CA LEU A 410 17.64 14.17 -5.80
C LEU A 410 18.01 12.68 -5.64
N ASP A 411 19.25 12.30 -5.98
CA ASP A 411 19.80 10.95 -5.85
C ASP A 411 20.03 10.51 -4.39
N LEU A 412 20.00 11.46 -3.44
CA LEU A 412 20.03 11.16 -2.01
C LEU A 412 18.71 10.55 -1.51
N PHE A 413 17.61 10.90 -2.17
CA PHE A 413 16.26 10.48 -1.80
C PHE A 413 15.74 9.36 -2.71
N LEU A 414 15.86 9.50 -4.04
CA LEU A 414 15.34 8.54 -5.02
C LEU A 414 16.38 7.49 -5.38
N HIS A 415 16.07 6.22 -5.11
CA HIS A 415 16.91 5.11 -5.56
C HIS A 415 16.46 4.62 -6.96
N PRO A 416 17.37 4.09 -7.80
CA PRO A 416 17.00 3.50 -9.09
C PRO A 416 15.93 2.40 -9.00
N SER A 417 15.85 1.68 -7.88
CA SER A 417 14.78 0.70 -7.62
C SER A 417 13.39 1.34 -7.58
N ASP A 418 13.29 2.53 -7.01
CA ASP A 418 12.03 3.22 -6.78
C ASP A 418 11.47 3.72 -8.12
N LEU A 419 12.35 4.17 -9.02
CA LEU A 419 12.02 4.56 -10.38
C LEU A 419 11.54 3.38 -11.23
N GLN A 420 12.08 2.18 -11.03
CA GLN A 420 11.60 0.98 -11.70
C GLN A 420 10.17 0.63 -11.27
N ILE A 421 9.84 0.81 -9.99
CA ILE A 421 8.48 0.64 -9.48
C ILE A 421 7.53 1.66 -10.12
N TYR A 422 7.93 2.93 -10.18
CA TYR A 422 7.15 3.95 -10.87
C TYR A 422 6.93 3.62 -12.36
N ALA A 423 7.95 3.14 -13.05
CA ALA A 423 7.82 2.73 -14.44
C ALA A 423 6.82 1.56 -14.62
N ALA A 424 6.85 0.57 -13.73
CA ALA A 424 5.90 -0.54 -13.73
C ALA A 424 4.46 -0.06 -13.48
N LEU A 425 4.27 0.84 -12.51
CA LEU A 425 2.98 1.49 -12.23
C LEU A 425 2.48 2.28 -13.43
N PHE A 426 3.34 3.09 -14.07
CA PHE A 426 3.01 3.83 -15.28
C PHE A 426 2.55 2.91 -16.41
N ASN A 427 3.27 1.81 -16.66
CA ASN A 427 2.93 0.86 -17.71
C ASN A 427 1.57 0.20 -17.47
N TYR A 428 1.29 -0.20 -16.23
CA TYR A 428 -0.02 -0.74 -15.85
C TYR A 428 -1.15 0.30 -16.01
N LEU A 429 -0.99 1.49 -15.42
CA LEU A 429 -2.01 2.54 -15.43
C LEU A 429 -2.28 3.08 -16.83
N SER A 430 -1.23 3.28 -17.63
CA SER A 430 -1.36 3.76 -19.01
C SER A 430 -2.03 2.72 -19.90
N SER A 431 -1.77 1.42 -19.69
CA SER A 431 -2.46 0.33 -20.39
C SER A 431 -3.95 0.27 -20.02
N LEU A 432 -4.27 0.36 -18.73
CA LEU A 432 -5.66 0.42 -18.24
C LEU A 432 -6.40 1.62 -18.84
N ARG A 433 -5.80 2.81 -18.79
CA ARG A 433 -6.39 4.06 -19.30
C ARG A 433 -6.54 4.04 -20.83
N LYS A 434 -5.59 3.44 -21.55
CA LYS A 434 -5.67 3.23 -22.99
C LYS A 434 -6.86 2.34 -23.34
N THR A 435 -6.94 1.14 -22.76
CA THR A 435 -8.03 0.19 -23.04
C THR A 435 -9.39 0.77 -22.68
N HIS A 436 -9.49 1.50 -21.56
CA HIS A 436 -10.68 2.26 -21.18
C HIS A 436 -11.10 3.27 -22.27
N THR A 437 -10.16 4.08 -22.77
CA THR A 437 -10.41 5.08 -23.82
C THR A 437 -10.82 4.43 -25.14
N ARG A 438 -10.22 3.30 -25.50
CA ARG A 438 -10.52 2.52 -26.71
C ARG A 438 -11.94 1.97 -26.68
N ILE A 439 -12.38 1.42 -25.55
CA ILE A 439 -13.74 0.91 -25.36
C ILE A 439 -14.78 2.04 -25.46
N HIS A 440 -14.50 3.20 -24.88
CA HIS A 440 -15.41 4.35 -24.98
C HIS A 440 -15.50 4.92 -26.42
N THR A 441 -14.39 4.88 -27.15
CA THR A 441 -14.37 5.22 -28.58
C THR A 441 -15.19 4.22 -29.40
N CYS A 442 -15.07 2.92 -29.10
CA CYS A 442 -15.90 1.87 -29.70
C CYS A 442 -17.38 2.09 -29.42
N TRP A 443 -17.77 2.38 -28.18
CA TRP A 443 -19.15 2.71 -27.79
C TRP A 443 -19.70 3.89 -28.61
N THR A 444 -18.89 4.94 -28.77
CA THR A 444 -19.26 6.11 -29.58
C THR A 444 -19.45 5.74 -31.05
N SER A 445 -18.56 4.91 -31.60
CA SER A 445 -18.66 4.39 -32.97
C SER A 445 -19.95 3.60 -33.18
N LEU A 446 -20.24 2.64 -32.30
CA LEU A 446 -21.48 1.83 -32.32
C LEU A 446 -22.75 2.68 -32.21
N SER A 447 -22.72 3.71 -31.36
CA SER A 447 -23.85 4.64 -31.20
C SER A 447 -24.08 5.47 -32.46
N ASN A 448 -23.01 5.95 -33.10
CA ASN A 448 -23.09 6.72 -34.34
C ASN A 448 -23.61 5.88 -35.50
N THR A 449 -23.11 4.65 -35.65
CA THR A 449 -23.53 3.72 -36.71
C THR A 449 -24.96 3.25 -36.51
N GLN A 450 -25.38 2.98 -35.27
CA GLN A 450 -26.78 2.68 -34.95
C GLN A 450 -27.72 3.86 -35.29
N ARG A 451 -27.35 5.09 -34.92
CA ARG A 451 -28.12 6.29 -35.29
C ARG A 451 -28.20 6.47 -36.81
N ALA A 452 -27.10 6.21 -37.53
CA ALA A 452 -27.07 6.27 -38.99
C ALA A 452 -27.98 5.20 -39.62
N ARG A 453 -28.01 3.97 -39.09
CA ARG A 453 -28.90 2.90 -39.57
C ARG A 453 -30.38 3.23 -39.36
N ARG A 454 -30.75 3.72 -38.17
CA ARG A 454 -32.15 4.01 -37.83
C ARG A 454 -32.78 5.09 -38.72
N ARG A 455 -31.96 5.96 -39.34
CA ARG A 455 -32.45 6.90 -40.37
C ARG A 455 -33.06 6.21 -41.59
N TRP A 456 -32.57 5.02 -41.93
CA TRP A 456 -33.00 4.25 -43.10
C TRP A 456 -33.92 3.07 -42.77
N THR A 457 -33.85 2.54 -41.55
CA THR A 457 -34.56 1.32 -41.10
C THR A 457 -35.68 1.60 -40.09
N GLY A 458 -35.82 2.84 -39.61
CA GLY A 458 -36.81 3.23 -38.62
C GLY A 458 -36.56 2.57 -37.26
N LEU A 459 -37.57 1.85 -36.75
CA LEU A 459 -37.50 1.06 -35.51
C LEU A 459 -36.99 -0.38 -35.73
N GLY A 460 -36.83 -0.80 -36.99
CA GLY A 460 -36.28 -2.11 -37.33
C GLY A 460 -34.76 -2.09 -37.43
N GLU A 461 -34.12 -3.26 -37.31
CA GLU A 461 -32.67 -3.41 -37.45
C GLU A 461 -32.23 -3.72 -38.90
N GLY A 462 -33.17 -3.61 -39.86
CA GLY A 462 -32.99 -3.92 -41.29
C GLY A 462 -32.77 -5.42 -41.58
N GLY A 463 -32.70 -5.79 -42.87
CA GLY A 463 -32.48 -7.18 -43.31
C GLY A 463 -33.75 -7.87 -43.79
N THR A 464 -33.64 -9.16 -44.17
CA THR A 464 -34.79 -10.00 -44.55
C THR A 464 -35.54 -10.52 -43.33
N ALA A 465 -36.78 -10.99 -43.50
CA ALA A 465 -37.59 -11.54 -42.39
C ALA A 465 -36.93 -12.74 -41.69
N GLU A 466 -36.07 -13.48 -42.40
CA GLU A 466 -35.35 -14.66 -41.88
C GLU A 466 -34.12 -14.30 -41.03
N ASP A 467 -33.52 -13.11 -41.21
CA ASP A 467 -32.28 -12.68 -40.54
C ASP A 467 -32.52 -11.63 -39.44
N LEU A 468 -33.73 -11.07 -39.36
CA LEU A 468 -34.07 -10.00 -38.42
C LEU A 468 -33.84 -10.38 -36.95
N GLU A 469 -34.17 -11.61 -36.55
CA GLU A 469 -33.98 -12.06 -35.17
C GLU A 469 -32.49 -12.27 -34.83
N VAL A 470 -31.70 -12.84 -35.76
CA VAL A 470 -30.25 -13.04 -35.58
C VAL A 470 -29.53 -11.69 -35.46
N ARG A 471 -29.96 -10.69 -36.23
CA ARG A 471 -29.44 -9.31 -36.15
C ARG A 471 -29.75 -8.64 -34.82
N LYS A 472 -30.95 -8.81 -34.29
CA LYS A 472 -31.33 -8.30 -32.96
C LYS A 472 -30.47 -8.96 -31.87
N GLU A 473 -30.28 -10.26 -31.95
CA GLU A 473 -29.44 -11.02 -31.01
C GLU A 473 -27.98 -10.56 -31.05
N LEU A 474 -27.41 -10.42 -32.25
CA LEU A 474 -26.04 -9.92 -32.44
C LEU A 474 -25.85 -8.53 -31.85
N LEU A 475 -26.76 -7.60 -32.10
CA LEU A 475 -26.70 -6.27 -31.50
C LEU A 475 -26.80 -6.35 -29.98
N ARG A 476 -27.74 -7.12 -29.44
CA ARG A 476 -27.92 -7.25 -27.99
C ARG A 476 -26.66 -7.82 -27.34
N CYS A 477 -26.05 -8.83 -27.95
CA CYS A 477 -24.81 -9.42 -27.46
C CYS A 477 -23.64 -8.41 -27.58
N GLY A 478 -23.48 -7.75 -28.72
CA GLY A 478 -22.41 -6.77 -28.95
C GLY A 478 -22.47 -5.57 -27.99
N TRP A 479 -23.65 -4.97 -27.81
CA TRP A 479 -23.86 -3.89 -26.83
C TRP A 479 -23.69 -4.38 -25.39
N GLY A 480 -24.11 -5.61 -25.09
CA GLY A 480 -23.89 -6.25 -23.80
C GLY A 480 -22.40 -6.39 -23.47
N VAL A 481 -21.59 -6.88 -24.40
CA VAL A 481 -20.14 -7.04 -24.23
C VAL A 481 -19.46 -5.70 -23.98
N VAL A 482 -19.73 -4.67 -24.79
CA VAL A 482 -19.09 -3.34 -24.60
C VAL A 482 -19.51 -2.71 -23.28
N ARG A 483 -20.78 -2.87 -22.88
CA ARG A 483 -21.27 -2.39 -21.59
C ARG A 483 -20.55 -3.10 -20.44
N ASP A 484 -20.41 -4.42 -20.50
CA ASP A 484 -19.78 -5.20 -19.43
C ASP A 484 -18.27 -4.90 -19.35
N MET A 485 -17.59 -4.74 -20.49
CA MET A 485 -16.20 -4.25 -20.57
C MET A 485 -16.05 -2.84 -19.98
N GLY A 486 -16.93 -1.92 -20.37
CA GLY A 486 -16.93 -0.54 -19.89
C GLY A 486 -17.14 -0.46 -18.38
N TRP A 487 -18.16 -1.15 -17.86
CA TRP A 487 -18.45 -1.22 -16.43
C TRP A 487 -17.28 -1.76 -15.61
N PHE A 488 -16.63 -2.84 -16.07
CA PHE A 488 -15.48 -3.42 -15.38
C PHE A 488 -14.30 -2.43 -15.34
N LEU A 489 -13.96 -1.83 -16.49
CA LEU A 489 -12.84 -0.89 -16.59
C LEU A 489 -13.12 0.42 -15.83
N ASP A 490 -14.35 0.93 -15.84
CA ASP A 490 -14.78 2.08 -15.05
C ASP A 490 -14.61 1.81 -13.55
N THR A 491 -15.05 0.63 -13.11
CA THR A 491 -14.95 0.20 -11.70
C THR A 491 -13.50 0.05 -11.26
N LEU A 492 -12.68 -0.63 -12.07
CA LEU A 492 -11.26 -0.84 -11.78
C LEU A 492 -10.48 0.48 -11.81
N LEU A 493 -10.71 1.34 -12.81
CA LEU A 493 -10.02 2.63 -12.91
C LEU A 493 -10.44 3.59 -11.79
N GLY A 494 -11.73 3.63 -11.45
CA GLY A 494 -12.24 4.41 -10.32
C GLY A 494 -11.61 3.97 -9.01
N TYR A 495 -11.50 2.66 -8.78
CA TYR A 495 -10.78 2.10 -7.63
C TYR A 495 -9.30 2.52 -7.60
N VAL A 496 -8.55 2.23 -8.66
CA VAL A 496 -7.11 2.47 -8.69
C VAL A 496 -6.78 3.96 -8.57
N MET A 497 -7.49 4.84 -9.27
CA MET A 497 -7.19 6.26 -9.26
C MET A 497 -7.67 6.97 -7.99
N VAL A 498 -8.89 6.68 -7.52
CA VAL A 498 -9.50 7.41 -6.41
C VAL A 498 -9.17 6.78 -5.06
N ASP A 499 -9.39 5.47 -4.92
CA ASP A 499 -9.25 4.80 -3.61
C ASP A 499 -7.81 4.44 -3.29
N VAL A 500 -6.94 4.25 -4.29
CA VAL A 500 -5.53 3.86 -4.07
C VAL A 500 -4.60 5.04 -4.31
N VAL A 501 -4.46 5.50 -5.56
CA VAL A 501 -3.45 6.51 -5.95
C VAL A 501 -3.65 7.83 -5.20
N ASP A 502 -4.87 8.37 -5.17
CA ASP A 502 -5.10 9.69 -4.58
C ASP A 502 -5.11 9.65 -3.04
N VAL A 503 -5.59 8.57 -2.42
CA VAL A 503 -5.53 8.36 -0.96
C VAL A 503 -4.08 8.25 -0.48
N GLU A 504 -3.29 7.37 -1.10
CA GLU A 504 -1.89 7.17 -0.71
C GLU A 504 -1.04 8.41 -1.00
N PHE A 505 -1.32 9.13 -2.08
CA PHE A 505 -0.61 10.38 -2.38
C PHE A 505 -0.91 11.48 -1.34
N ARG A 506 -2.17 11.65 -0.94
CA ARG A 506 -2.54 12.59 0.13
C ARG A 506 -1.86 12.22 1.44
N ARG A 507 -1.82 10.93 1.77
CA ARG A 507 -1.13 10.42 2.96
C ARG A 507 0.37 10.72 2.93
N LEU A 508 1.03 10.49 1.79
CA LEU A 508 2.44 10.84 1.63
C LEU A 508 2.64 12.34 1.86
N LYS A 509 1.79 13.19 1.28
CA LYS A 509 1.85 14.64 1.46
C LYS A 509 1.67 15.04 2.93
N ASP A 510 0.69 14.47 3.62
CA ASP A 510 0.45 14.73 5.04
C ASP A 510 1.64 14.31 5.92
N LEU A 511 2.31 13.20 5.59
CA LEU A 511 3.50 12.71 6.28
C LEU A 511 4.74 13.59 6.03
N LEU A 512 4.88 14.12 4.81
CA LEU A 512 5.90 15.12 4.48
C LEU A 512 5.62 16.46 5.17
N ASP A 513 4.35 16.80 5.37
CA ASP A 513 3.92 18.05 5.99
C ASP A 513 4.03 18.05 7.51
N ASN A 514 3.72 16.92 8.16
CA ASN A 514 3.74 16.72 9.61
C ASN A 514 4.46 15.41 10.01
N PRO A 515 5.79 15.39 10.05
CA PRO A 515 6.57 14.17 10.34
C PRO A 515 6.41 13.63 11.77
N SER A 516 5.91 14.44 12.69
CA SER A 516 5.61 14.05 14.08
C SER A 516 4.48 13.02 14.20
N ARG A 517 3.58 12.90 13.20
CA ARG A 517 2.54 11.86 13.17
C ARG A 517 3.07 10.48 12.78
N GLY A 518 4.08 10.39 11.91
CA GLY A 518 4.64 9.10 11.47
C GLY A 518 5.41 8.32 12.57
N ARG A 519 5.83 9.00 13.65
CA ARG A 519 6.48 8.37 14.81
C ARG A 519 5.50 7.77 15.82
N ALA A 520 4.29 8.32 15.94
CA ALA A 520 3.24 7.78 16.80
C ALA A 520 2.76 6.39 16.32
N ASP A 521 2.77 6.18 15.00
CA ASP A 521 2.39 4.89 14.38
C ASP A 521 3.53 3.85 14.44
N SER A 522 4.77 4.23 14.73
CA SER A 522 5.93 3.31 14.83
C SER A 522 6.34 2.96 16.26
N VAL A 523 5.98 3.79 17.25
CA VAL A 523 6.19 3.55 18.68
C VAL A 523 4.84 3.33 19.37
N GLY A 524 4.30 2.12 19.24
CA GLY A 524 3.16 1.67 20.04
C GLY A 524 3.41 1.83 21.54
N LYS A 525 2.38 2.28 22.26
CA LYS A 525 2.30 2.41 23.72
C LYS A 525 2.67 1.10 24.43
N HIS A 526 3.94 0.95 24.76
CA HIS A 526 4.38 0.06 25.84
C HIS A 526 5.50 0.74 26.62
N THR A 527 5.10 1.48 27.64
CA THR A 527 5.95 1.74 28.81
C THR A 527 5.10 1.54 30.07
N ASN A 528 5.55 0.61 30.90
CA ASN A 528 5.06 0.43 32.27
C ASN A 528 5.18 1.75 33.05
N PRO A 529 4.18 2.15 33.84
CA PRO A 529 4.23 3.38 34.61
C PRO A 529 4.98 3.17 35.92
N HIS A 530 6.29 2.90 35.86
CA HIS A 530 7.19 3.04 37.01
C HIS A 530 8.63 3.17 36.51
N ASN A 531 9.10 4.41 36.30
CA ASN A 531 10.33 4.91 36.93
C ASN A 531 10.78 6.28 36.38
N VAL A 532 11.11 7.14 37.35
CA VAL A 532 12.04 8.28 37.30
C VAL A 532 11.52 9.58 36.70
N ALA A 533 11.04 10.43 37.59
CA ALA A 533 11.19 11.87 37.50
C ALA A 533 12.68 12.24 37.64
N THR A 534 13.27 12.91 36.65
CA THR A 534 14.23 14.03 36.79
C THR A 534 14.86 14.36 35.44
N GLN A 535 14.51 15.54 34.90
CA GLN A 535 15.40 16.57 34.34
C GLN A 535 14.65 17.38 33.27
N ALA A 536 14.53 18.68 33.56
CA ALA A 536 14.08 19.69 32.63
C ALA A 536 15.20 20.03 31.63
N GLY A 537 14.85 20.17 30.35
CA GLY A 537 15.74 20.70 29.33
C GLY A 537 15.29 20.39 27.90
N ALA A 538 14.73 21.41 27.22
CA ALA A 538 14.53 21.56 25.78
C ALA A 538 13.72 20.50 25.01
N ASP A 539 12.59 20.93 24.43
CA ASP A 539 11.85 20.20 23.39
C ASP A 539 12.77 19.84 22.20
N PRO A 540 12.91 18.56 21.81
CA PRO A 540 13.56 18.21 20.56
C PRO A 540 12.53 18.35 19.43
N SER A 541 12.57 19.46 18.70
CA SER A 541 11.94 19.57 17.38
C SER A 541 12.33 18.34 16.56
N THR A 542 11.37 17.45 16.30
CA THR A 542 11.62 16.11 15.82
C THR A 542 11.84 16.15 14.29
N TYR A 543 13.10 16.32 13.87
CA TYR A 543 13.51 16.52 12.48
C TYR A 543 13.33 15.27 11.59
N LEU A 544 12.98 15.49 10.31
CA LEU A 544 12.96 14.48 9.24
C LEU A 544 14.40 14.09 8.86
N ASP A 545 14.81 12.86 9.17
CA ASP A 545 16.04 12.28 8.63
C ASP A 545 15.80 11.76 7.19
N PHE A 546 16.81 11.80 6.32
CA PHE A 546 16.73 11.24 4.96
C PHE A 546 16.42 9.74 4.97
N THR A 547 16.92 9.01 5.97
CA THR A 547 16.55 7.60 6.16
C THR A 547 15.05 7.46 6.43
N THR A 548 14.48 8.37 7.22
CA THR A 548 13.05 8.40 7.50
C THR A 548 12.26 8.77 6.25
N LEU A 549 12.71 9.77 5.49
CA LEU A 549 12.09 10.18 4.23
C LEU A 549 12.07 9.03 3.20
N ARG A 550 13.18 8.31 3.06
CA ARG A 550 13.28 7.14 2.17
C ARG A 550 12.37 6.00 2.64
N ASN A 551 12.28 5.76 3.94
CA ASN A 551 11.35 4.77 4.49
C ASN A 551 9.89 5.15 4.23
N ILE A 552 9.53 6.43 4.37
CA ILE A 552 8.18 6.93 4.06
C ILE A 552 7.86 6.70 2.58
N HIS A 553 8.78 7.03 1.68
CA HIS A 553 8.58 6.89 0.23
C HIS A 553 8.55 5.43 -0.25
N THR A 554 9.43 4.58 0.28
CA THR A 554 9.39 3.13 -0.01
C THR A 554 8.10 2.49 0.48
N THR A 555 7.65 2.82 1.70
CA THR A 555 6.35 2.36 2.22
C THR A 555 5.18 2.84 1.35
N TYR A 556 5.23 4.08 0.86
CA TYR A 556 4.24 4.63 -0.08
C TYR A 556 4.20 3.82 -1.39
N LEU A 557 5.35 3.49 -1.97
CA LEU A 557 5.43 2.67 -3.18
C LEU A 557 4.92 1.24 -2.98
N GLU A 558 5.25 0.61 -1.85
CA GLU A 558 4.75 -0.73 -1.49
C GLU A 558 3.23 -0.76 -1.37
N ARG A 559 2.64 0.27 -0.75
CA ARG A 559 1.18 0.42 -0.65
C ARG A 559 0.54 0.64 -2.01
N LEU A 560 1.13 1.47 -2.87
CA LEU A 560 0.65 1.65 -4.24
C LEU A 560 0.70 0.35 -5.04
N LEU A 561 1.79 -0.42 -4.98
CA LEU A 561 1.89 -1.71 -5.67
C LEU A 561 0.83 -2.70 -5.22
N THR A 562 0.60 -2.77 -3.90
CA THR A 562 -0.37 -3.69 -3.31
C THR A 562 -1.81 -3.26 -3.62
N GLY A 563 -2.12 -1.97 -3.49
CA GLY A 563 -3.42 -1.42 -3.84
C GLY A 563 -3.73 -1.49 -5.34
N CYS A 564 -2.72 -1.34 -6.22
CA CYS A 564 -2.88 -1.54 -7.66
C CYS A 564 -2.98 -3.02 -8.07
N LEU A 565 -3.00 -3.94 -7.12
CA LEU A 565 -3.06 -5.41 -7.32
C LEU A 565 -1.83 -6.00 -8.01
N LEU A 566 -0.73 -5.24 -8.16
CA LEU A 566 0.50 -5.68 -8.82
C LEU A 566 1.35 -6.61 -7.95
N SER A 567 1.15 -6.58 -6.63
CA SER A 567 1.83 -7.48 -5.68
C SER A 567 1.33 -8.93 -5.79
N ASN A 568 0.13 -9.18 -6.33
CA ASN A 568 -0.44 -10.52 -6.47
C ASN A 568 -0.33 -11.03 -7.94
N PRO A 569 0.59 -11.96 -8.23
CA PRO A 569 0.81 -12.46 -9.59
C PRO A 569 -0.40 -13.19 -10.19
N ALA A 570 -1.27 -13.78 -9.36
CA ALA A 570 -2.47 -14.44 -9.85
C ALA A 570 -3.50 -13.45 -10.41
N LEU A 571 -3.64 -12.27 -9.78
CA LEU A 571 -4.53 -11.22 -10.25
C LEU A 571 -3.99 -10.54 -11.50
N THR A 572 -2.69 -10.26 -11.56
CA THR A 572 -2.08 -9.65 -12.74
C THR A 572 -2.11 -10.58 -13.96
N ALA A 573 -1.95 -11.89 -13.76
CA ALA A 573 -2.09 -12.90 -14.80
C ALA A 573 -3.50 -12.98 -15.41
N ILE A 574 -4.54 -12.52 -14.69
CA ILE A 574 -5.93 -12.46 -15.19
C ILE A 574 -6.24 -11.09 -15.81
N LEU A 575 -5.75 -10.00 -15.21
CA LEU A 575 -5.97 -8.63 -15.71
C LEU A 575 -5.40 -8.42 -17.13
N ARG A 576 -4.23 -8.98 -17.43
CA ARG A 576 -3.62 -8.85 -18.75
C ARG A 576 -4.49 -9.47 -19.87
N PRO A 577 -4.94 -10.74 -19.78
CA PRO A 577 -5.92 -11.30 -20.71
C PRO A 577 -7.21 -10.47 -20.85
N ILE A 578 -7.72 -9.86 -19.77
CA ILE A 578 -8.90 -8.99 -19.85
C ILE A 578 -8.61 -7.80 -20.77
N PHE A 579 -7.48 -7.11 -20.60
CA PHE A 579 -7.10 -6.00 -21.48
C PHE A 579 -6.92 -6.44 -22.93
N GLU A 580 -6.28 -7.59 -23.16
CA GLU A 580 -6.09 -8.15 -24.51
C GLU A 580 -7.43 -8.50 -25.20
N VAL A 581 -8.39 -9.08 -24.46
CA VAL A 581 -9.73 -9.40 -24.99
C VAL A 581 -10.51 -8.12 -25.32
N CYS A 582 -10.43 -7.10 -24.46
CA CYS A 582 -11.03 -5.78 -24.73
C CYS A 582 -10.46 -5.14 -26.00
N GLU A 583 -9.13 -5.08 -26.12
CA GLU A 583 -8.46 -4.53 -27.32
C GLU A 583 -8.80 -5.33 -28.59
N ARG A 584 -8.83 -6.66 -28.49
CA ARG A 584 -9.20 -7.53 -29.62
C ARG A 584 -10.62 -7.27 -30.09
N PHE A 585 -11.57 -7.13 -29.18
CA PHE A 585 -12.96 -6.83 -29.53
C PHE A 585 -13.06 -5.47 -30.25
N VAL A 586 -12.44 -4.42 -29.70
CA VAL A 586 -12.45 -3.08 -30.33
C VAL A 586 -11.80 -3.13 -31.72
N ALA A 587 -10.65 -3.78 -31.85
CA ALA A 587 -9.97 -3.93 -33.14
C ALA A 587 -10.82 -4.70 -34.17
N GLN A 588 -11.58 -5.71 -33.73
CA GLN A 588 -12.49 -6.46 -34.58
C GLN A 588 -13.67 -5.59 -35.05
N VAL A 589 -14.26 -4.79 -34.16
CA VAL A 589 -15.33 -3.84 -34.51
C VAL A 589 -14.84 -2.75 -35.47
N GLU A 590 -13.64 -2.23 -35.26
CA GLU A 590 -13.01 -1.27 -36.18
C GLU A 590 -12.77 -1.88 -37.56
N ARG A 591 -12.28 -3.13 -37.61
CA ARG A 591 -12.12 -3.89 -38.87
C ARG A 591 -13.44 -4.10 -39.60
N TRP A 592 -14.54 -4.23 -38.87
CA TRP A 592 -15.89 -4.33 -39.43
C TRP A 592 -16.50 -3.00 -39.89
N GLY A 593 -15.77 -1.88 -39.76
CA GLY A 593 -16.24 -0.55 -40.16
C GLY A 593 -16.89 0.24 -39.03
N GLY A 594 -16.62 -0.10 -37.77
CA GLY A 594 -17.13 0.61 -36.59
C GLY A 594 -18.51 0.15 -36.15
N ASP A 595 -18.97 -1.00 -36.63
CA ASP A 595 -20.24 -1.60 -36.22
C ASP A 595 -20.19 -3.12 -36.19
N VAL A 596 -21.01 -3.70 -35.31
CA VAL A 596 -21.12 -5.17 -35.19
C VAL A 596 -21.96 -5.73 -36.33
N LEU A 597 -22.98 -5.01 -36.81
CA LEU A 597 -23.74 -5.43 -37.98
C LEU A 597 -23.01 -5.12 -39.29
N PRO A 598 -23.07 -6.00 -40.29
CA PRO A 598 -22.61 -5.68 -41.64
C PRO A 598 -23.53 -4.62 -42.28
N ALA A 599 -23.00 -3.84 -43.23
CA ALA A 599 -23.84 -2.87 -43.94
C ALA A 599 -24.83 -3.59 -44.85
N LEU A 600 -26.07 -3.08 -44.92
CA LEU A 600 -27.19 -3.70 -45.64
C LEU A 600 -26.91 -3.96 -47.13
N LEU A 601 -25.98 -3.24 -47.75
CA LEU A 601 -25.61 -3.38 -49.17
C LEU A 601 -24.58 -4.50 -49.43
N PHE A 602 -23.83 -4.92 -48.41
CA PHE A 602 -22.90 -6.06 -48.52
C PHE A 602 -23.63 -7.40 -48.39
N GLU A 603 -24.78 -7.42 -47.71
CA GLU A 603 -25.72 -8.54 -47.75
C GLU A 603 -26.60 -8.46 -48.99
N GLY A 604 -26.16 -9.08 -50.09
CA GLY A 604 -26.99 -9.25 -51.29
C GLY A 604 -26.38 -8.75 -52.60
N SER A 605 -25.12 -8.29 -52.60
CA SER A 605 -24.38 -8.03 -53.83
C SER A 605 -23.10 -8.84 -53.85
N LEU A 606 -23.17 -10.07 -54.41
CA LEU A 606 -22.23 -10.61 -55.40
C LEU A 606 -22.53 -12.10 -55.72
N SER A 607 -22.86 -12.31 -56.99
CA SER A 607 -22.73 -13.55 -57.80
C SER A 607 -23.74 -14.70 -57.60
N THR A 608 -24.44 -14.98 -58.69
CA THR A 608 -25.20 -16.18 -59.04
C THR A 608 -24.28 -17.41 -59.13
N GLY A 609 -23.68 -17.85 -58.02
CA GLY A 609 -22.83 -19.05 -58.04
C GLY A 609 -22.06 -19.45 -56.78
N GLY A 610 -22.18 -18.74 -55.66
CA GLY A 610 -21.56 -19.13 -54.37
C GLY A 610 -22.61 -19.60 -53.36
N ASP A 611 -22.30 -20.63 -52.58
CA ASP A 611 -23.17 -21.27 -51.57
C ASP A 611 -23.48 -20.38 -50.32
N ASP A 612 -23.24 -19.07 -50.43
CA ASP A 612 -23.33 -18.11 -49.32
C ASP A 612 -24.78 -17.63 -49.13
N LYS A 613 -25.47 -18.26 -48.17
CA LYS A 613 -26.84 -17.94 -47.75
C LYS A 613 -26.93 -16.51 -47.19
N VAL A 614 -28.06 -15.83 -47.43
CA VAL A 614 -28.42 -14.56 -46.75
C VAL A 614 -28.26 -14.72 -45.23
N GLY A 615 -27.63 -13.73 -44.59
CA GLY A 615 -27.34 -13.75 -43.13
C GLY A 615 -26.14 -14.62 -42.70
N ALA A 616 -25.34 -15.16 -43.63
CA ALA A 616 -24.11 -15.91 -43.27
C ALA A 616 -23.10 -15.04 -42.51
N MET A 617 -22.87 -13.79 -42.97
CA MET A 617 -21.95 -12.86 -42.31
C MET A 617 -22.43 -12.43 -40.92
N VAL A 618 -23.74 -12.30 -40.69
CA VAL A 618 -24.33 -12.00 -39.37
C VAL A 618 -24.07 -13.15 -38.40
N ARG A 619 -24.26 -14.39 -38.87
CA ARG A 619 -24.00 -15.60 -38.06
C ARG A 619 -22.52 -15.76 -37.72
N GLU A 620 -21.62 -15.49 -38.66
CA GLU A 620 -20.17 -15.48 -38.42
C GLU A 620 -19.79 -14.45 -37.34
N ARG A 621 -20.30 -13.21 -37.46
CA ARG A 621 -20.04 -12.16 -36.46
C ARG A 621 -20.65 -12.49 -35.11
N LEU A 622 -21.85 -13.09 -35.06
CA LEU A 622 -22.49 -13.56 -33.82
C LEU A 622 -21.65 -14.60 -33.11
N GLN A 623 -21.09 -15.57 -33.84
CA GLN A 623 -20.18 -16.55 -33.25
C GLN A 623 -18.99 -15.86 -32.59
N VAL A 624 -18.29 -14.96 -33.32
CA VAL A 624 -17.12 -14.24 -32.79
C VAL A 624 -17.46 -13.41 -31.55
N VAL A 625 -18.59 -12.69 -31.56
CA VAL A 625 -19.02 -11.87 -30.42
C VAL A 625 -19.41 -12.73 -29.23
N SER A 626 -20.04 -13.89 -29.47
CA SER A 626 -20.38 -14.85 -28.41
C SER A 626 -19.14 -15.46 -27.75
N GLU A 627 -18.13 -15.85 -28.53
CA GLU A 627 -16.86 -16.39 -28.03
C GLU A 627 -16.12 -15.35 -27.16
N VAL A 628 -16.13 -14.08 -27.57
CA VAL A 628 -15.58 -12.98 -26.76
C VAL A 628 -16.36 -12.79 -25.46
N ASN A 629 -17.69 -12.84 -25.51
CA ASN A 629 -18.55 -12.71 -24.33
C ASN A 629 -18.30 -13.84 -23.31
N GLU A 630 -18.21 -15.09 -23.76
CA GLU A 630 -17.91 -16.23 -22.89
C GLU A 630 -16.52 -16.15 -22.27
N SER A 631 -15.52 -15.78 -23.07
CA SER A 631 -14.15 -15.58 -22.61
C SER A 631 -14.08 -14.48 -21.54
N LEU A 632 -14.71 -13.33 -21.79
CA LEU A 632 -14.74 -12.20 -20.88
C LEU A 632 -15.44 -12.55 -19.56
N ARG A 633 -16.60 -13.22 -19.62
CA ARG A 633 -17.33 -13.68 -18.42
C ARG A 633 -16.51 -14.66 -17.59
N THR A 634 -15.80 -15.58 -18.25
CA THR A 634 -14.91 -16.53 -17.58
C THR A 634 -13.78 -15.79 -16.85
N LEU A 635 -13.13 -14.84 -17.51
CA LEU A 635 -12.08 -14.01 -16.91
C LEU A 635 -12.59 -13.16 -15.74
N PHE A 636 -13.79 -12.56 -15.85
CA PHE A 636 -14.40 -11.81 -14.75
C PHE A 636 -14.71 -12.68 -13.53
N ASN A 637 -15.24 -13.89 -13.75
CA ASN A 637 -15.47 -14.85 -12.67
C ASN A 637 -14.15 -15.25 -12.00
N LEU A 638 -13.12 -15.60 -12.78
CA LEU A 638 -11.81 -15.95 -12.24
C LEU A 638 -11.18 -14.78 -11.48
N PHE A 639 -11.29 -13.57 -12.00
CA PHE A 639 -10.79 -12.37 -11.33
C PHE A 639 -11.49 -12.17 -9.98
N TYR A 640 -12.82 -12.28 -9.95
CA TYR A 640 -13.61 -12.15 -8.73
C TYR A 640 -13.29 -13.25 -7.71
N GLU A 641 -13.18 -14.51 -8.15
CA GLU A 641 -12.80 -15.65 -7.31
C GLU A 641 -11.42 -15.46 -6.70
N GLN A 642 -10.42 -15.08 -7.50
CA GLN A 642 -9.06 -14.82 -7.01
C GLN A 642 -9.00 -13.60 -6.07
N LEU A 643 -9.77 -12.56 -6.36
CA LEU A 643 -9.87 -11.39 -5.48
C LEU A 643 -10.50 -11.78 -4.14
N SER A 644 -11.59 -12.56 -4.14
CA SER A 644 -12.23 -13.09 -2.93
C SER A 644 -11.32 -14.04 -2.15
N LEU A 645 -10.56 -14.90 -2.83
CA LEU A 645 -9.55 -15.77 -2.22
C LEU A 645 -8.43 -14.95 -1.57
N SER A 646 -7.97 -13.88 -2.22
CA SER A 646 -6.94 -12.99 -1.64
C SER A 646 -7.40 -12.28 -0.36
N THR A 647 -8.71 -12.05 -0.20
CA THR A 647 -9.30 -11.46 1.00
C THR A 647 -9.62 -12.49 2.10
N SER A 648 -9.86 -13.76 1.73
CA SER A 648 -10.28 -14.83 2.65
C SER A 648 -9.14 -15.75 3.10
N GLN A 649 -8.16 -16.03 2.24
CA GLN A 649 -6.97 -16.81 2.54
C GLN A 649 -5.75 -15.88 2.60
N GLN A 650 -5.38 -15.46 3.81
CA GLN A 650 -4.03 -15.17 4.33
C GLN A 650 -4.05 -13.99 5.33
N PRO A 651 -3.41 -14.12 6.51
CA PRO A 651 -2.63 -13.01 7.05
C PRO A 651 -1.43 -12.81 6.10
N PHE A 652 -1.02 -11.59 5.79
CA PHE A 652 0.21 -11.33 5.01
C PHE A 652 1.45 -11.82 5.79
N THR A 653 1.69 -13.13 5.78
CA THR A 653 2.91 -13.76 6.29
C THR A 653 3.24 -14.96 5.41
N ALA A 654 4.04 -14.73 4.37
CA ALA A 654 4.84 -15.79 3.79
C ALA A 654 6.00 -16.11 4.75
N SER A 655 5.73 -16.89 5.79
CA SER A 655 6.75 -17.56 6.58
C SER A 655 6.40 -19.04 6.67
N GLY A 656 6.98 -19.84 5.76
CA GLY A 656 6.80 -21.28 5.70
C GLY A 656 7.75 -21.94 4.70
N ASP A 657 8.87 -22.43 5.21
CA ASP A 657 9.74 -23.50 4.67
C ASP A 657 10.64 -23.22 3.45
N ALA A 658 11.72 -22.45 3.68
CA ALA A 658 12.94 -22.50 2.89
C ALA A 658 13.99 -23.40 3.59
N SER A 659 13.72 -24.70 3.68
CA SER A 659 14.69 -25.70 4.15
C SER A 659 14.46 -27.05 3.47
N LYS A 660 14.49 -27.06 2.13
CA LYS A 660 14.76 -28.24 1.30
C LYS A 660 15.01 -27.76 -0.13
N SER A 661 16.25 -27.97 -0.60
CA SER A 661 16.77 -27.83 -1.98
C SER A 661 17.74 -26.67 -2.22
N ILE A 662 18.89 -26.76 -1.57
CA ILE A 662 20.17 -26.30 -2.13
C ILE A 662 20.64 -27.43 -3.06
N LEU A 663 20.64 -27.21 -4.38
CA LEU A 663 21.66 -27.64 -5.38
C LEU A 663 21.13 -27.67 -6.83
N MET A 664 21.93 -27.07 -7.73
CA MET A 664 21.90 -27.11 -9.21
C MET A 664 20.72 -26.36 -9.88
N ASN A 665 20.87 -25.51 -10.89
CA ASN A 665 21.95 -25.29 -11.85
C ASN A 665 22.00 -23.82 -12.31
N ALA A 666 23.19 -23.34 -12.67
CA ALA A 666 23.46 -21.99 -13.18
C ALA A 666 23.06 -21.82 -14.67
N SER A 667 22.90 -20.55 -15.05
CA SER A 667 22.91 -19.98 -16.43
C SER A 667 21.55 -19.77 -17.08
N LEU A 668 21.06 -18.53 -17.06
CA LEU A 668 20.56 -17.75 -18.21
C LEU A 668 20.24 -16.33 -17.71
N ALA A 669 20.84 -15.34 -18.38
CA ALA A 669 20.96 -13.97 -17.90
C ALA A 669 19.97 -13.01 -18.58
N ASN A 670 19.66 -11.95 -17.84
CA ASN A 670 18.97 -10.71 -18.19
C ASN A 670 17.43 -10.75 -18.15
N VAL A 671 16.87 -9.82 -17.36
CA VAL A 671 15.45 -9.53 -17.03
C VAL A 671 14.91 -10.14 -15.71
N SER A 672 15.56 -11.13 -15.10
CA SER A 672 14.99 -11.87 -13.96
C SER A 672 15.26 -11.33 -12.53
N THR A 673 15.69 -10.09 -12.34
CA THR A 673 16.14 -9.58 -11.01
C THR A 673 15.13 -8.71 -10.24
N LEU A 674 13.95 -8.41 -10.79
CA LEU A 674 13.07 -7.36 -10.24
C LEU A 674 12.08 -7.80 -9.16
N GLN A 675 11.89 -9.10 -8.91
CA GLN A 675 10.94 -9.59 -7.89
C GLN A 675 11.54 -10.47 -6.78
N ARG A 676 12.82 -10.85 -6.84
CA ARG A 676 13.41 -11.78 -5.86
C ARG A 676 14.39 -11.18 -4.83
N THR A 677 14.64 -9.87 -4.84
CA THR A 677 15.68 -9.25 -3.98
C THR A 677 15.19 -8.18 -3.01
N LEU A 678 13.89 -7.89 -2.91
CA LEU A 678 13.38 -6.80 -2.04
C LEU A 678 12.64 -7.24 -0.76
N ILE A 679 12.47 -8.54 -0.49
CA ILE A 679 11.94 -8.97 0.82
C ILE A 679 13.11 -9.08 1.81
N ARG A 680 13.57 -7.94 2.31
CA ARG A 680 14.49 -7.87 3.45
C ARG A 680 13.69 -8.21 4.72
N GLY A 681 13.83 -9.44 5.19
CA GLY A 681 13.22 -9.88 6.45
C GLY A 681 13.61 -8.96 7.61
N LYS A 682 12.63 -8.27 8.19
CA LYS A 682 12.78 -7.61 9.49
C LYS A 682 11.43 -7.53 10.23
N GLY A 683 11.35 -8.33 11.29
CA GLY A 683 10.52 -8.22 12.51
C GLY A 683 9.16 -7.52 12.46
N THR A 684 8.11 -8.33 12.59
CA THR A 684 6.88 -8.08 13.39
C THR A 684 6.63 -6.63 13.84
N LYS A 685 6.07 -5.77 12.97
CA LYS A 685 5.45 -4.48 13.32
C LYS A 685 4.67 -3.84 12.14
N GLY A 686 3.81 -4.60 11.44
CA GLY A 686 3.13 -4.16 10.21
C GLY A 686 1.59 -4.17 10.23
N PHE A 687 0.94 -4.28 11.39
CA PHE A 687 -0.48 -4.66 11.46
C PHE A 687 -1.52 -3.58 11.08
N GLU A 688 -1.20 -2.29 10.99
CA GLU A 688 -2.21 -1.25 10.65
C GLU A 688 -2.32 -0.95 9.15
N GLY A 689 -1.21 -0.98 8.40
CA GLY A 689 -1.22 -0.69 6.96
C GLY A 689 -1.91 -1.75 6.10
N GLU A 690 -1.82 -3.03 6.50
CA GLU A 690 -2.48 -4.14 5.81
C GLU A 690 -4.00 -4.08 5.93
N GLY A 691 -4.53 -3.54 7.05
CA GLY A 691 -5.96 -3.37 7.28
C GLY A 691 -6.61 -2.36 6.33
N GLU A 692 -5.91 -1.29 5.96
CA GLU A 692 -6.42 -0.27 5.03
C GLU A 692 -6.37 -0.75 3.58
N VAL A 693 -5.27 -1.37 3.16
CA VAL A 693 -5.17 -1.98 1.82
C VAL A 693 -6.23 -3.06 1.63
N ARG A 694 -6.50 -3.86 2.67
CA ARG A 694 -7.60 -4.83 2.68
C ARG A 694 -8.97 -4.17 2.53
N ARG A 695 -9.23 -3.06 3.23
CA ARG A 695 -10.49 -2.28 3.08
C ARG A 695 -10.65 -1.75 1.66
N HIS A 696 -9.57 -1.29 1.02
CA HIS A 696 -9.61 -0.86 -0.38
C HIS A 696 -10.02 -2.03 -1.31
N VAL A 697 -9.42 -3.20 -1.14
CA VAL A 697 -9.76 -4.41 -1.92
C VAL A 697 -11.19 -4.89 -1.64
N GLU A 698 -11.65 -4.83 -0.39
CA GLU A 698 -13.04 -5.14 -0.02
C GLU A 698 -14.05 -4.18 -0.68
N ARG A 699 -13.74 -2.88 -0.77
CA ARG A 699 -14.55 -1.92 -1.53
C ARG A 699 -14.60 -2.28 -3.03
N LEU A 700 -13.49 -2.71 -3.62
CA LEU A 700 -13.48 -3.17 -5.02
C LEU A 700 -14.37 -4.40 -5.20
N LEU A 701 -14.29 -5.39 -4.30
CA LEU A 701 -15.16 -6.57 -4.31
C LEU A 701 -16.65 -6.20 -4.25
N LEU A 702 -17.01 -5.26 -3.36
CA LEU A 702 -18.39 -4.78 -3.24
C LEU A 702 -18.88 -4.05 -4.50
N ARG A 703 -18.02 -3.24 -5.13
CA ARG A 703 -18.36 -2.56 -6.39
C ARG A 703 -18.53 -3.53 -7.55
N LEU A 704 -17.71 -4.57 -7.62
CA LEU A 704 -17.79 -5.59 -8.66
C LEU A 704 -19.03 -6.49 -8.51
N ASP A 705 -19.49 -6.73 -7.27
CA ASP A 705 -20.67 -7.57 -7.01
C ASP A 705 -21.92 -6.76 -6.62
N PHE A 706 -22.02 -5.50 -7.04
CA PHE A 706 -23.16 -4.62 -6.74
C PHE A 706 -24.52 -5.23 -7.13
N ASN A 707 -24.56 -6.08 -8.16
CA ASN A 707 -25.79 -6.76 -8.64
C ASN A 707 -25.96 -8.20 -8.10
N GLY A 708 -25.04 -8.68 -7.25
CA GLY A 708 -25.02 -10.07 -6.77
C GLY A 708 -24.85 -11.09 -7.90
N ALA A 709 -24.28 -10.69 -9.04
CA ALA A 709 -24.18 -11.53 -10.22
C ALA A 709 -23.04 -12.55 -10.11
N PHE A 710 -21.99 -12.23 -9.34
CA PHE A 710 -20.82 -13.07 -9.14
C PHE A 710 -20.93 -13.91 -7.86
N SER A 711 -21.70 -13.45 -6.85
CA SER A 711 -21.94 -14.18 -5.59
C SER A 711 -23.11 -15.16 -5.61
N LYS A 712 -24.00 -15.10 -6.61
CA LYS A 712 -25.12 -16.06 -6.71
C LYS A 712 -24.60 -17.46 -7.05
N PRO A 713 -24.98 -18.50 -6.29
CA PRO A 713 -24.64 -19.89 -6.63
C PRO A 713 -25.23 -20.24 -7.99
N LYS A 714 -24.41 -20.81 -8.88
CA LYS A 714 -24.85 -21.18 -10.23
C LYS A 714 -25.83 -22.35 -10.13
N ALA A 715 -26.82 -22.41 -11.03
CA ALA A 715 -27.79 -23.50 -11.09
C ALA A 715 -27.11 -24.88 -11.26
N SER A 716 -25.95 -24.93 -11.90
CA SER A 716 -25.10 -26.13 -12.02
C SER A 716 -24.57 -26.64 -10.68
N ASP A 717 -24.27 -25.74 -9.75
CA ASP A 717 -23.75 -26.08 -8.42
C ASP A 717 -24.88 -26.62 -7.54
N ILE A 718 -26.11 -26.14 -7.75
CA ILE A 718 -27.33 -26.61 -7.10
C ILE A 718 -27.74 -27.98 -7.64
N GLU A 719 -27.66 -28.21 -8.96
CA GLU A 719 -27.90 -29.53 -9.56
C GLU A 719 -26.86 -30.56 -9.12
N GLN A 720 -25.57 -30.20 -9.07
CA GLN A 720 -24.55 -31.09 -8.50
C GLN A 720 -24.80 -31.36 -7.02
N TYR A 721 -25.26 -30.38 -6.24
CA TYR A 721 -25.64 -30.60 -4.84
C TYR A 721 -26.84 -31.55 -4.70
N ILE A 722 -27.85 -31.42 -5.57
CA ILE A 722 -29.04 -32.29 -5.59
C ILE A 722 -28.68 -33.71 -6.03
N VAL A 723 -27.78 -33.87 -7.01
CA VAL A 723 -27.26 -35.17 -7.45
C VAL A 723 -26.40 -35.82 -6.36
N MET A 724 -25.51 -35.06 -5.71
CA MET A 724 -24.65 -35.56 -4.62
C MET A 724 -25.46 -35.87 -3.34
N SER A 725 -26.55 -35.13 -3.09
CA SER A 725 -27.49 -35.41 -1.99
C SER A 725 -28.32 -36.66 -2.24
N ARG A 726 -28.71 -36.94 -3.49
CA ARG A 726 -29.39 -38.18 -3.88
C ARG A 726 -28.47 -39.41 -3.85
N GLU A 727 -27.17 -39.23 -4.14
CA GLU A 727 -26.19 -40.31 -4.02
C GLU A 727 -25.81 -40.61 -2.55
N MET A 728 -25.84 -39.61 -1.66
CA MET A 728 -25.58 -39.78 -0.22
C MET A 728 -26.65 -40.58 0.54
N GLU A 729 -27.90 -40.62 0.05
CA GLU A 729 -28.97 -41.40 0.70
C GLU A 729 -28.90 -42.91 0.39
N THR A 730 -28.12 -43.34 -0.61
CA THR A 730 -28.17 -44.73 -1.10
C THR A 730 -26.93 -45.56 -0.84
N ARG A 731 -25.76 -44.95 -0.57
CA ARG A 731 -24.54 -45.69 -0.20
C ARG A 731 -23.76 -44.89 0.86
N GLY A 732 -23.51 -45.52 2.01
CA GLY A 732 -22.75 -44.93 3.13
C GLY A 732 -21.39 -44.33 2.71
N PRO A 733 -20.77 -43.51 3.57
CA PRO A 733 -19.80 -42.51 3.15
C PRO A 733 -18.50 -43.17 2.60
N PRO A 734 -18.05 -42.82 1.39
CA PRO A 734 -16.72 -43.21 0.94
C PRO A 734 -15.66 -42.26 1.52
N VAL A 735 -14.47 -42.80 1.77
CA VAL A 735 -13.28 -42.03 2.16
C VAL A 735 -12.82 -41.19 0.94
N LEU A 736 -12.94 -39.87 1.02
CA LEU A 736 -12.51 -38.92 -0.02
C LEU A 736 -11.22 -38.17 0.39
N PRO A 737 -10.41 -37.67 -0.58
CA PRO A 737 -9.06 -37.14 -0.33
C PRO A 737 -9.07 -35.78 0.37
N ALA A 738 -8.02 -35.53 1.16
CA ALA A 738 -7.88 -34.45 2.15
C ALA A 738 -8.21 -33.02 1.67
N GLY A 739 -8.14 -32.71 0.37
CA GLY A 739 -8.46 -31.38 -0.17
C GLY A 739 -9.94 -30.98 -0.08
N ARG A 740 -10.88 -31.94 -0.15
CA ARG A 740 -12.34 -31.66 -0.09
C ARG A 740 -12.91 -31.65 1.33
N GLN A 741 -12.22 -32.27 2.29
CA GLN A 741 -12.59 -32.25 3.70
C GLN A 741 -12.38 -30.86 4.33
N PHE A 742 -11.38 -30.11 3.85
CA PHE A 742 -11.16 -28.73 4.26
C PHE A 742 -12.26 -27.79 3.78
N TYR A 743 -12.92 -28.02 2.65
CA TYR A 743 -14.02 -27.15 2.20
C TYR A 743 -15.27 -27.29 3.09
N MET A 744 -15.59 -28.49 3.57
CA MET A 744 -16.68 -28.69 4.53
C MET A 744 -16.33 -28.25 5.95
N ILE A 745 -15.07 -28.41 6.39
CA ILE A 745 -14.63 -27.96 7.72
C ILE A 745 -14.38 -26.45 7.73
N ALA A 746 -13.94 -25.84 6.63
CA ALA A 746 -13.83 -24.40 6.45
C ALA A 746 -15.20 -23.78 6.21
N ALA A 747 -16.15 -24.42 5.50
CA ALA A 747 -17.53 -23.94 5.42
C ALA A 747 -18.26 -24.08 6.78
N ARG A 748 -18.00 -25.13 7.57
CA ARG A 748 -18.49 -25.25 8.95
C ARG A 748 -17.77 -24.31 9.93
N ARG A 749 -16.47 -24.07 9.77
CA ARG A 749 -15.72 -23.11 10.61
C ARG A 749 -15.95 -21.67 10.19
N LEU A 750 -16.21 -21.38 8.92
CA LEU A 750 -16.73 -20.10 8.45
C LEU A 750 -18.18 -19.96 8.88
N SER A 751 -19.03 -20.99 8.86
CA SER A 751 -20.37 -20.90 9.47
C SER A 751 -20.34 -20.83 11.00
N GLN A 752 -19.27 -21.27 11.66
CA GLN A 752 -19.09 -21.19 13.12
C GLN A 752 -18.28 -19.96 13.58
N GLN A 753 -17.43 -19.35 12.75
CA GLN A 753 -16.71 -18.10 13.05
C GLN A 753 -17.40 -16.86 12.47
N VAL A 754 -18.15 -16.98 11.38
CA VAL A 754 -19.25 -16.03 11.04
C VAL A 754 -20.42 -16.23 12.01
N GLY A 755 -20.50 -17.39 12.67
CA GLY A 755 -21.44 -17.65 13.76
C GLY A 755 -21.09 -17.04 15.11
N HIS A 756 -20.01 -16.25 15.25
CA HIS A 756 -19.64 -15.59 16.52
C HIS A 756 -19.44 -14.07 16.42
N PHE A 757 -19.73 -13.45 15.28
CA PHE A 757 -20.02 -12.02 15.22
C PHE A 757 -21.27 -11.82 14.36
N ALA A 758 -22.36 -11.53 15.07
CA ALA A 758 -23.73 -11.39 14.59
C ALA A 758 -24.31 -12.66 13.92
N SER A 759 -25.11 -13.41 14.69
CA SER A 759 -26.29 -14.03 14.08
C SER A 759 -26.93 -12.99 13.14
N PRO A 760 -27.32 -13.33 11.90
CA PRO A 760 -28.32 -12.53 11.24
C PRO A 760 -29.56 -12.71 12.11
N MET A 761 -29.84 -11.74 12.99
CA MET A 761 -31.21 -11.53 13.41
C MET A 761 -31.97 -11.43 12.10
N VAL A 762 -32.82 -12.42 11.84
CA VAL A 762 -33.90 -12.30 10.87
C VAL A 762 -34.47 -10.90 11.13
N SER A 763 -34.38 -9.99 10.16
CA SER A 763 -34.99 -8.67 10.33
C SER A 763 -36.45 -8.95 10.68
N GLN A 764 -36.84 -8.61 11.91
CA GLN A 764 -38.16 -8.96 12.45
C GLN A 764 -39.29 -8.37 11.58
N PHE A 765 -38.94 -7.39 10.75
CA PHE A 765 -39.81 -6.67 9.83
C PHE A 765 -39.39 -6.90 8.37
N SER A 766 -40.38 -7.06 7.49
CA SER A 766 -40.25 -7.10 6.02
C SER A 766 -41.22 -6.10 5.38
N THR A 767 -41.07 -5.83 4.09
CA THR A 767 -41.96 -4.92 3.36
C THR A 767 -42.86 -5.66 2.38
N ARG A 768 -44.14 -5.31 2.38
CA ARG A 768 -45.14 -5.73 1.39
C ARG A 768 -45.42 -4.57 0.45
N LEU A 769 -45.07 -4.72 -0.82
CA LEU A 769 -45.23 -3.66 -1.83
C LEU A 769 -46.50 -3.90 -2.63
N ILE A 770 -47.32 -2.85 -2.74
CA ILE A 770 -48.49 -2.85 -3.60
C ILE A 770 -48.23 -1.88 -4.76
N GLY A 771 -48.42 -2.34 -6.00
CA GLY A 771 -48.24 -1.52 -7.20
C GLY A 771 -46.79 -1.17 -7.53
N ALA A 772 -46.60 -0.58 -8.71
CA ALA A 772 -45.30 -0.10 -9.20
C ALA A 772 -44.87 1.18 -8.47
N PRO A 773 -43.61 1.32 -8.01
CA PRO A 773 -43.11 2.61 -7.52
C PRO A 773 -43.30 3.73 -8.55
N ASN A 774 -43.42 4.99 -8.08
CA ASN A 774 -43.76 6.16 -8.91
C ASN A 774 -45.16 6.10 -9.56
N THR A 775 -46.12 5.45 -8.91
CA THR A 775 -47.55 5.45 -9.30
C THR A 775 -48.43 5.88 -8.12
N LEU A 776 -49.67 6.30 -8.40
CA LEU A 776 -50.61 6.76 -7.36
C LEU A 776 -51.07 5.62 -6.44
N GLU A 777 -51.06 4.40 -6.98
CA GLU A 777 -51.47 3.16 -6.33
C GLU A 777 -50.37 2.57 -5.43
N HIS A 778 -49.13 3.08 -5.53
CA HIS A 778 -48.00 2.50 -4.81
C HIS A 778 -48.15 2.65 -3.29
N ARG A 779 -48.07 1.53 -2.57
CA ARG A 779 -48.05 1.50 -1.10
C ARG A 779 -46.98 0.53 -0.59
N VAL A 780 -46.30 0.91 0.48
CA VAL A 780 -45.35 0.06 1.18
C VAL A 780 -45.88 -0.20 2.59
N PHE A 781 -46.35 -1.42 2.83
CA PHE A 781 -46.75 -1.89 4.15
C PHE A 781 -45.57 -2.57 4.83
N ILE A 782 -45.53 -2.52 6.17
CA ILE A 782 -44.55 -3.26 6.96
C ILE A 782 -45.23 -4.53 7.49
N GLU A 783 -44.52 -5.64 7.42
CA GLU A 783 -44.95 -6.93 7.94
C GLU A 783 -44.05 -7.37 9.08
N GLN A 784 -44.66 -7.95 10.11
CA GLN A 784 -43.96 -8.63 11.20
C GLN A 784 -44.46 -10.07 11.26
N ASN A 785 -43.58 -11.04 11.06
CA ASN A 785 -43.93 -12.47 11.01
C ASN A 785 -45.10 -12.80 10.05
N GLY A 786 -45.15 -12.13 8.89
CA GLY A 786 -46.15 -12.34 7.83
C GLY A 786 -47.50 -11.65 8.04
N SER A 787 -47.68 -10.88 9.13
CA SER A 787 -48.87 -10.04 9.35
C SER A 787 -48.52 -8.57 9.13
N VAL A 788 -49.39 -7.82 8.43
CA VAL A 788 -49.22 -6.38 8.22
C VAL A 788 -49.40 -5.65 9.54
N VAL A 789 -48.40 -4.87 9.94
CA VAL A 789 -48.39 -4.04 11.15
C VAL A 789 -48.43 -2.56 10.79
N SER A 790 -48.98 -1.73 11.67
CA SER A 790 -48.92 -0.28 11.53
C SER A 790 -47.49 0.22 11.65
N SER A 791 -47.01 0.90 10.60
CA SER A 791 -45.70 1.58 10.63
C SER A 791 -45.67 2.66 11.72
N PHE A 792 -46.79 3.31 11.98
CA PHE A 792 -46.86 4.39 12.96
C PHE A 792 -47.03 3.88 14.40
N HIS A 793 -47.77 2.80 14.63
CA HIS A 793 -48.26 2.44 15.97
C HIS A 793 -47.74 1.13 16.54
N ASP A 794 -47.44 0.14 15.69
CA ASP A 794 -47.14 -1.23 16.14
C ASP A 794 -45.63 -1.50 16.31
N ILE A 795 -44.78 -0.74 15.63
CA ILE A 795 -43.33 -0.86 15.75
C ILE A 795 -42.89 -0.12 17.03
N PRO A 796 -42.22 -0.79 17.98
CA PRO A 796 -41.83 -0.14 19.23
C PRO A 796 -40.80 0.96 18.98
N LEU A 797 -40.96 2.11 19.63
CA LEU A 797 -39.99 3.22 19.55
C LEU A 797 -38.58 2.80 20.00
N PHE A 798 -38.48 2.09 21.13
CA PHE A 798 -37.19 1.63 21.67
C PHE A 798 -36.91 0.21 21.22
N ALA A 799 -35.77 0.03 20.54
CA ALA A 799 -35.20 -1.30 20.29
C ALA A 799 -34.48 -1.83 21.53
N ASP A 800 -33.79 -0.93 22.24
CA ASP A 800 -33.15 -1.18 23.52
C ASP A 800 -33.20 0.09 24.38
N GLN A 801 -34.10 0.09 25.36
CA GLN A 801 -34.30 1.22 26.26
C GLN A 801 -33.11 1.45 27.20
N SER A 802 -32.34 0.39 27.54
CA SER A 802 -31.21 0.50 28.46
C SER A 802 -30.01 1.23 27.85
N ASN A 803 -29.81 1.03 26.55
CA ASN A 803 -28.72 1.65 25.78
C ASN A 803 -29.17 2.88 24.97
N GLY A 804 -30.44 3.26 25.06
CA GLY A 804 -31.00 4.39 24.32
C GLY A 804 -30.97 4.20 22.80
N ILE A 805 -31.23 2.97 22.33
CA ILE A 805 -31.31 2.62 20.90
C ILE A 805 -32.78 2.61 20.48
N LEU A 806 -33.09 3.38 19.44
CA LEU A 806 -34.45 3.56 18.92
C LEU A 806 -34.61 2.86 17.56
N ASN A 807 -35.83 2.48 17.22
CA ASN A 807 -36.18 2.06 15.86
C ASN A 807 -36.61 3.29 15.06
N MET A 808 -36.04 3.47 13.87
CA MET A 808 -36.48 4.44 12.87
C MET A 808 -37.05 3.69 11.67
N ILE A 809 -38.08 4.24 11.03
CA ILE A 809 -38.61 3.73 9.76
C ILE A 809 -38.13 4.65 8.65
N VAL A 810 -37.38 4.10 7.69
CA VAL A 810 -36.91 4.85 6.52
C VAL A 810 -38.05 5.05 5.54
N GLU A 811 -38.40 6.30 5.25
CA GLU A 811 -39.42 6.64 4.26
C GLU A 811 -38.79 6.99 2.91
N VAL A 812 -37.73 7.82 2.94
CA VAL A 812 -37.02 8.27 1.75
C VAL A 812 -35.54 7.86 1.82
N PRO A 813 -35.08 6.95 0.96
CA PRO A 813 -33.68 6.59 0.85
C PRO A 813 -32.82 7.79 0.47
N ARG A 814 -31.60 7.82 1.02
CA ARG A 814 -30.59 8.83 0.70
C ARG A 814 -30.37 8.96 -0.82
N TRP A 815 -30.26 10.19 -1.27
CA TRP A 815 -30.06 10.64 -2.65
C TRP A 815 -31.25 10.46 -3.59
N THR A 816 -32.44 10.14 -3.08
CA THR A 816 -33.66 10.03 -3.89
C THR A 816 -34.52 11.30 -3.78
N ASN A 817 -35.38 11.54 -4.80
CA ASN A 817 -36.20 12.76 -4.89
C ASN A 817 -37.68 12.53 -4.52
N ALA A 818 -38.15 11.28 -4.48
CA ALA A 818 -39.56 10.99 -4.22
C ALA A 818 -39.89 11.31 -2.76
N LYS A 819 -40.88 12.19 -2.51
CA LYS A 819 -41.34 12.49 -1.15
C LYS A 819 -42.30 11.38 -0.72
N MET A 820 -41.76 10.38 -0.03
CA MET A 820 -42.50 9.25 0.55
C MET A 820 -42.76 9.54 2.03
N GLU A 821 -43.97 9.27 2.50
CA GLU A 821 -44.39 9.55 3.89
C GLU A 821 -45.37 8.47 4.39
N ILE A 822 -45.34 8.21 5.69
CA ILE A 822 -46.28 7.37 6.42
C ILE A 822 -47.67 8.00 6.30
N SER A 823 -48.62 7.22 5.77
CA SER A 823 -49.99 7.71 5.63
C SER A 823 -50.70 7.75 6.98
N LYS A 824 -51.15 8.93 7.41
CA LYS A 824 -51.94 9.11 8.64
C LYS A 824 -53.35 8.52 8.54
N GLU A 825 -53.97 8.61 7.38
CA GLU A 825 -55.41 8.32 7.17
C GLU A 825 -55.69 6.86 6.80
N GLU A 826 -54.73 6.16 6.20
CA GLU A 826 -54.93 4.80 5.68
C GLU A 826 -54.75 3.76 6.80
N PRO A 827 -55.57 2.70 6.86
CA PRO A 827 -55.39 1.59 7.81
C PRO A 827 -53.97 1.02 7.78
N PHE A 828 -53.39 0.79 8.96
CA PHE A 828 -52.01 0.31 9.14
C PHE A 828 -50.91 1.23 8.57
N ASN A 829 -51.25 2.48 8.24
CA ASN A 829 -50.30 3.55 7.92
C ASN A 829 -49.21 3.14 6.90
N PRO A 830 -49.56 2.68 5.69
CA PRO A 830 -48.56 2.39 4.68
C PRO A 830 -47.77 3.65 4.31
N ILE A 831 -46.51 3.47 3.89
CA ILE A 831 -45.71 4.54 3.30
C ILE A 831 -46.18 4.72 1.86
N LYS A 832 -46.48 5.97 1.47
CA LYS A 832 -46.93 6.35 0.13
C LYS A 832 -46.27 7.64 -0.31
N GLN A 833 -46.25 7.88 -1.61
CA GLN A 833 -45.72 9.14 -2.13
C GLN A 833 -46.75 10.28 -1.95
N ASP A 834 -46.28 11.44 -1.50
CA ASP A 834 -47.11 12.64 -1.36
C ASP A 834 -47.68 13.08 -2.73
N ILE A 835 -48.92 13.57 -2.74
CA ILE A 835 -49.66 13.98 -3.94
C ILE A 835 -49.97 15.47 -3.84
N LYS A 836 -49.35 16.27 -4.72
CA LYS A 836 -49.55 17.71 -4.80
C LYS A 836 -50.19 18.07 -6.14
N LYS A 837 -51.37 18.71 -6.10
CA LYS A 837 -52.15 19.09 -7.31
C LYS A 837 -52.42 17.90 -8.26
N GLY A 838 -52.73 16.72 -7.70
CA GLY A 838 -53.04 15.51 -8.46
C GLY A 838 -51.83 14.83 -9.13
N ARG A 839 -50.60 15.23 -8.79
CA ARG A 839 -49.36 14.61 -9.27
C ARG A 839 -48.49 14.17 -8.10
N LEU A 840 -47.74 13.08 -8.31
CA LEU A 840 -46.74 12.59 -7.38
C LEU A 840 -45.66 13.66 -7.14
N ARG A 841 -45.34 13.90 -5.88
CA ARG A 841 -44.41 14.95 -5.47
C ARG A 841 -42.97 14.44 -5.47
N PHE A 842 -42.10 15.20 -6.12
CA PHE A 842 -40.66 15.00 -6.10
C PHE A 842 -39.99 16.30 -5.66
N VAL A 843 -39.09 16.21 -4.67
CA VAL A 843 -38.24 17.33 -4.27
C VAL A 843 -37.23 17.60 -5.38
N ARG A 844 -37.03 18.87 -5.73
CA ARG A 844 -36.10 19.27 -6.80
C ARG A 844 -34.65 19.29 -6.30
N ASN A 845 -33.70 19.07 -7.20
CA ASN A 845 -32.27 19.19 -6.88
C ASN A 845 -31.88 20.67 -6.79
N CYS A 846 -31.48 21.14 -5.61
CA CYS A 846 -30.97 22.50 -5.38
C CYS A 846 -29.46 22.42 -5.23
N PHE A 847 -28.67 22.94 -6.18
CA PHE A 847 -27.21 22.81 -6.14
C PHE A 847 -26.65 23.43 -4.83
N PRO A 848 -25.80 22.70 -4.07
CA PRO A 848 -25.12 21.45 -4.42
C PRO A 848 -25.84 20.14 -4.00
N HIS A 849 -27.05 20.20 -3.47
CA HIS A 849 -27.78 19.07 -2.91
C HIS A 849 -28.63 18.28 -3.93
N HIS A 850 -28.44 16.97 -3.97
CA HIS A 850 -29.20 16.03 -4.79
C HIS A 850 -30.22 15.27 -3.95
N GLY A 851 -31.52 15.41 -4.25
CA GLY A 851 -32.59 14.74 -3.49
C GLY A 851 -32.48 14.99 -1.98
N TYR A 852 -32.90 14.02 -1.18
CA TYR A 852 -32.65 13.98 0.26
C TYR A 852 -31.22 13.54 0.53
N ILE A 853 -30.45 14.27 1.35
CA ILE A 853 -29.02 14.00 1.52
C ILE A 853 -28.69 13.11 2.73
N TRP A 854 -29.73 12.58 3.38
CA TRP A 854 -29.77 11.57 4.47
C TRP A 854 -30.75 10.46 4.10
N ASN A 855 -30.72 9.34 4.82
CA ASN A 855 -31.93 8.50 4.89
C ASN A 855 -32.94 9.25 5.76
N TYR A 856 -34.07 9.60 5.18
CA TYR A 856 -35.11 10.36 5.85
C TYR A 856 -36.27 9.44 6.21
N GLY A 857 -36.90 9.68 7.34
CA GLY A 857 -38.02 8.90 7.80
C GLY A 857 -38.52 9.40 9.14
N ALA A 858 -39.17 8.53 9.91
CA ALA A 858 -39.77 8.94 11.17
C ALA A 858 -39.57 7.92 12.29
N PHE A 859 -39.72 8.38 13.52
CA PHE A 859 -39.84 7.51 14.68
C PHE A 859 -41.27 6.97 14.80
N PRO A 860 -41.45 5.65 14.98
CA PRO A 860 -42.77 5.09 15.29
C PRO A 860 -43.14 5.45 16.72
N GLN A 861 -44.44 5.44 17.02
CA GLN A 861 -44.96 5.73 18.36
C GLN A 861 -44.59 7.12 18.90
N THR A 862 -44.36 8.11 18.04
CA THR A 862 -44.15 9.52 18.41
C THR A 862 -45.06 10.40 17.58
N TRP A 863 -45.70 11.42 18.15
CA TRP A 863 -46.62 12.27 17.41
C TRP A 863 -46.48 13.73 17.86
N GLU A 864 -46.35 14.64 16.89
CA GLU A 864 -46.27 16.08 17.13
C GLU A 864 -47.69 16.68 17.23
N ASP A 865 -48.19 16.80 18.46
CA ASP A 865 -49.58 17.22 18.74
C ASP A 865 -49.86 18.66 18.23
N PRO A 866 -50.76 18.85 17.24
CA PRO A 866 -51.07 20.17 16.69
C PRO A 866 -51.88 21.06 17.65
N ALA A 867 -52.37 20.52 18.78
CA ALA A 867 -52.99 21.32 19.84
C ALA A 867 -51.97 21.88 20.83
N ALA A 868 -50.76 21.30 20.91
CA ALA A 868 -49.72 21.70 21.85
C ALA A 868 -48.86 22.83 21.27
N LEU A 869 -48.75 23.93 22.01
CA LEU A 869 -47.83 25.04 21.68
C LEU A 869 -46.50 24.81 22.41
N HIS A 870 -45.41 24.64 21.67
CA HIS A 870 -44.11 24.43 22.30
C HIS A 870 -43.54 25.76 22.84
N PRO A 871 -43.06 25.82 24.10
CA PRO A 871 -42.77 27.08 24.79
C PRO A 871 -41.61 27.88 24.17
N GLU A 872 -40.62 27.21 23.58
CA GLU A 872 -39.43 27.87 23.02
C GLU A 872 -39.61 28.25 21.56
N THR A 873 -40.27 27.41 20.76
CA THR A 873 -40.49 27.65 19.32
C THR A 873 -41.72 28.53 19.08
N LYS A 874 -42.65 28.60 20.05
CA LYS A 874 -43.91 29.35 20.00
C LYS A 874 -44.79 28.97 18.81
N ALA A 875 -44.66 27.75 18.33
CA ALA A 875 -45.43 27.16 17.24
C ALA A 875 -46.03 25.81 17.68
N LYS A 876 -47.06 25.37 16.97
CA LYS A 876 -47.77 24.10 17.26
C LYS A 876 -47.07 22.92 16.60
N GLY A 877 -47.32 21.68 17.01
CA GLY A 877 -46.82 20.52 16.27
C GLY A 877 -47.43 20.41 14.87
N ASP A 878 -46.74 19.75 13.95
CA ASP A 878 -47.11 19.59 12.53
C ASP A 878 -48.09 18.42 12.25
N ASN A 879 -48.54 17.75 13.31
CA ASN A 879 -49.45 16.61 13.25
C ASN A 879 -48.89 15.38 12.54
N ASP A 880 -47.56 15.23 12.44
CA ASP A 880 -46.89 14.06 11.88
C ASP A 880 -46.13 13.24 12.94
N PRO A 881 -45.67 12.02 12.61
CA PRO A 881 -44.71 11.32 13.43
C PRO A 881 -43.36 12.05 13.38
N LEU A 882 -42.64 12.06 14.51
CA LEU A 882 -41.39 12.83 14.66
C LEU A 882 -40.35 12.47 13.60
N ASP A 883 -39.90 13.47 12.85
CA ASP A 883 -39.04 13.30 11.69
C ASP A 883 -37.57 13.04 12.05
N VAL A 884 -36.91 12.22 11.24
CA VAL A 884 -35.57 11.68 11.52
C VAL A 884 -34.68 11.72 10.28
N CYS A 885 -33.49 12.31 10.45
CA CYS A 885 -32.39 12.32 9.49
C CYS A 885 -31.29 11.36 9.95
N GLU A 886 -31.17 10.20 9.32
CA GLU A 886 -30.09 9.24 9.58
C GLU A 886 -28.89 9.52 8.68
N ILE A 887 -27.75 9.83 9.30
CA ILE A 887 -26.57 10.41 8.64
C ILE A 887 -25.49 9.40 8.26
N GLY A 888 -25.69 8.11 8.51
CA GLY A 888 -24.74 7.05 8.23
C GLY A 888 -24.43 6.86 6.75
N GLU A 889 -23.39 6.08 6.47
CA GLU A 889 -22.89 5.86 5.12
C GLU A 889 -23.80 4.95 4.27
N ASN A 890 -24.52 4.03 4.91
CA ASN A 890 -25.37 3.05 4.25
C ASN A 890 -26.69 3.67 3.75
N VAL A 891 -26.96 3.57 2.44
CA VAL A 891 -28.24 3.98 1.85
C VAL A 891 -29.31 2.94 2.20
N GLY A 892 -30.40 3.38 2.84
CA GLY A 892 -31.52 2.52 3.22
C GLY A 892 -32.51 2.26 2.09
N TYR A 893 -33.60 1.56 2.40
CA TYR A 893 -34.74 1.36 1.48
C TYR A 893 -36.07 1.75 2.13
N VAL A 894 -37.08 2.07 1.32
CA VAL A 894 -38.41 2.48 1.81
C VAL A 894 -39.03 1.37 2.66
N GLY A 895 -39.45 1.70 3.89
CA GLY A 895 -40.00 0.78 4.87
C GLY A 895 -38.96 0.00 5.68
N GLN A 896 -37.66 0.29 5.53
CA GLN A 896 -36.63 -0.34 6.35
C GLN A 896 -36.73 0.15 7.80
N VAL A 897 -36.74 -0.79 8.75
CA VAL A 897 -36.60 -0.48 10.18
C VAL A 897 -35.12 -0.51 10.55
N LYS A 898 -34.56 0.63 10.95
CA LYS A 898 -33.16 0.79 11.36
C LYS A 898 -33.06 1.01 12.86
N GLN A 899 -32.05 0.40 13.49
CA GLN A 899 -31.71 0.68 14.88
C GLN A 899 -30.73 1.85 14.92
N VAL A 900 -31.11 2.93 15.59
CA VAL A 900 -30.37 4.19 15.53
C VAL A 900 -30.11 4.75 16.92
N LYS A 901 -29.04 5.55 17.01
CA LYS A 901 -28.70 6.36 18.18
C LYS A 901 -28.96 7.83 17.88
N VAL A 902 -29.53 8.55 18.85
CA VAL A 902 -29.77 10.00 18.77
C VAL A 902 -28.48 10.79 19.00
N LEU A 903 -28.25 11.81 18.17
CA LEU A 903 -27.11 12.73 18.25
C LEU A 903 -27.55 14.17 18.53
N GLY A 904 -28.67 14.61 17.96
CA GLY A 904 -29.18 15.97 18.15
C GLY A 904 -30.51 16.21 17.44
N ILE A 905 -30.97 17.45 17.37
CA ILE A 905 -32.26 17.81 16.76
C ILE A 905 -32.26 19.25 16.22
N MET A 906 -33.00 19.53 15.16
CA MET A 906 -33.22 20.86 14.61
C MET A 906 -34.71 21.22 14.58
N ALA A 907 -35.07 22.48 14.88
CA ALA A 907 -36.44 22.97 14.81
C ALA A 907 -36.66 23.81 13.55
N LEU A 908 -37.34 23.24 12.56
CA LEU A 908 -37.83 23.98 11.41
C LEU A 908 -39.16 24.66 11.78
N LEU A 909 -39.34 25.90 11.35
CA LEU A 909 -40.61 26.62 11.48
C LEU A 909 -41.27 26.68 10.10
N ASP A 910 -42.28 25.84 9.89
CA ASP A 910 -43.02 25.75 8.62
C ASP A 910 -44.44 26.28 8.81
N GLU A 911 -44.76 27.40 8.17
CA GLU A 911 -46.14 27.95 8.11
C GLU A 911 -46.85 28.13 9.48
N GLY A 912 -46.08 28.28 10.57
CA GLY A 912 -46.60 28.44 11.95
C GLY A 912 -46.59 27.17 12.80
N GLU A 913 -46.07 26.07 12.24
CA GLU A 913 -45.87 24.77 12.88
C GLU A 913 -44.37 24.57 13.20
N THR A 914 -44.11 23.88 14.30
CA THR A 914 -42.79 23.35 14.65
C THR A 914 -42.70 21.98 14.00
N ASP A 915 -41.68 21.80 13.19
CA ASP A 915 -41.37 20.56 12.51
C ASP A 915 -39.95 20.14 12.95
N TRP A 916 -39.90 19.14 13.83
CA TRP A 916 -38.66 18.71 14.48
C TRP A 916 -37.91 17.67 13.65
N LYS A 917 -36.64 17.95 13.33
CA LYS A 917 -35.77 17.03 12.58
C LYS A 917 -34.69 16.44 13.50
N VAL A 918 -34.90 15.21 13.97
CA VAL A 918 -33.92 14.50 14.81
C VAL A 918 -32.75 14.01 13.96
N ILE A 919 -31.53 14.22 14.42
CA ILE A 919 -30.30 13.75 13.78
C ILE A 919 -29.84 12.49 14.50
N VAL A 920 -29.71 11.40 13.75
CA VAL A 920 -29.39 10.07 14.29
C VAL A 920 -28.33 9.39 13.44
N VAL A 921 -27.67 8.37 14.00
CA VAL A 921 -26.78 7.48 13.26
C VAL A 921 -27.16 6.02 13.52
N ASP A 922 -27.13 5.20 12.47
CA ASP A 922 -27.26 3.75 12.59
C ASP A 922 -26.23 3.18 13.58
N VAL A 923 -26.66 2.31 14.50
CA VAL A 923 -25.75 1.68 15.48
C VAL A 923 -24.70 0.79 14.82
N HIS A 924 -24.95 0.36 13.58
CA HIS A 924 -24.04 -0.44 12.76
C HIS A 924 -23.14 0.41 11.84
N ASP A 925 -23.28 1.75 11.87
CA ASP A 925 -22.40 2.62 11.09
C ASP A 925 -20.95 2.57 11.62
N PRO A 926 -19.91 2.57 10.76
CA PRO A 926 -18.52 2.54 11.20
C PRO A 926 -18.10 3.73 12.08
N LEU A 927 -18.76 4.88 11.95
CA LEU A 927 -18.54 6.06 12.77
C LEU A 927 -19.46 6.10 13.99
N ALA A 928 -20.41 5.18 14.15
CA ALA A 928 -21.33 5.15 15.27
C ALA A 928 -20.59 5.26 16.60
N SER A 929 -19.52 4.50 16.85
CA SER A 929 -18.80 4.56 18.14
C SER A 929 -18.17 5.92 18.46
N LYS A 930 -17.95 6.77 17.44
CA LYS A 930 -17.33 8.09 17.55
C LYS A 930 -18.35 9.24 17.60
N LEU A 931 -19.59 8.99 17.17
CA LEU A 931 -20.67 9.97 17.16
C LEU A 931 -21.59 9.72 18.35
N ASN A 932 -21.49 10.55 19.40
CA ASN A 932 -22.32 10.39 20.60
C ASN A 932 -23.14 11.63 20.97
N ASP A 933 -22.77 12.79 20.45
CA ASP A 933 -23.52 14.04 20.55
C ASP A 933 -23.39 14.87 19.26
N ILE A 934 -24.11 15.98 19.16
CA ILE A 934 -24.18 16.81 17.96
C ILE A 934 -22.82 17.43 17.58
N GLU A 935 -21.98 17.73 18.57
CA GLU A 935 -20.64 18.29 18.36
C GLU A 935 -19.68 17.29 17.73
N ASP A 936 -19.88 15.99 17.95
CA ASP A 936 -19.08 14.94 17.31
C ASP A 936 -19.35 14.87 15.81
N VAL A 937 -20.57 15.23 15.37
CA VAL A 937 -20.92 15.31 13.95
C VAL A 937 -20.09 16.39 13.28
N GLU A 938 -19.97 17.58 13.86
CA GLU A 938 -19.14 18.64 13.26
C GLU A 938 -17.65 18.30 13.30
N ARG A 939 -17.19 17.54 14.31
CA ARG A 939 -15.79 17.10 14.43
C ARG A 939 -15.41 16.02 13.40
N HIS A 940 -16.29 15.05 13.17
CA HIS A 940 -16.00 13.87 12.34
C HIS A 940 -16.61 13.93 10.94
N LEU A 941 -17.67 14.71 10.75
CA LEU A 941 -18.40 14.94 9.49
C LEU A 941 -18.58 16.47 9.26
N PRO A 942 -17.48 17.25 9.19
CA PRO A 942 -17.53 18.71 9.16
C PRO A 942 -18.35 19.21 7.97
N GLY A 943 -19.20 20.22 8.23
CA GLY A 943 -20.09 20.81 7.23
C GLY A 943 -21.39 20.05 6.95
N LEU A 944 -21.60 18.86 7.52
CA LEU A 944 -22.85 18.11 7.32
C LEU A 944 -24.05 18.79 7.97
N ILE A 945 -23.91 19.30 9.19
CA ILE A 945 -24.98 20.04 9.88
C ILE A 945 -25.32 21.33 9.12
N ARG A 946 -24.30 22.03 8.62
CA ARG A 946 -24.50 23.19 7.76
C ARG A 946 -25.25 22.84 6.48
N ALA A 947 -24.88 21.74 5.81
CA ALA A 947 -25.61 21.25 4.64
C ALA A 947 -27.06 20.84 4.98
N THR A 948 -27.31 20.34 6.20
CA THR A 948 -28.65 20.01 6.72
C THR A 948 -29.51 21.24 6.89
N ASN A 949 -28.97 22.26 7.56
CA ASN A 949 -29.63 23.54 7.68
C ASN A 949 -29.93 24.13 6.29
N GLU A 950 -28.94 24.19 5.42
CA GLU A 950 -29.07 24.78 4.08
C GLU A 950 -30.13 24.04 3.24
N TRP A 951 -30.12 22.71 3.25
CA TRP A 951 -31.10 21.90 2.55
C TRP A 951 -32.53 22.22 3.00
N PHE A 952 -32.80 22.17 4.31
CA PHE A 952 -34.12 22.46 4.85
C PHE A 952 -34.53 23.92 4.66
N ARG A 953 -33.58 24.85 4.59
CA ARG A 953 -33.85 26.26 4.28
C ARG A 953 -34.37 26.45 2.86
N ILE A 954 -33.78 25.74 1.88
CA ILE A 954 -33.96 26.07 0.45
C ILE A 954 -34.81 25.08 -0.37
N TYR A 955 -35.10 23.87 0.13
CA TYR A 955 -35.71 22.80 -0.70
C TYR A 955 -37.10 23.13 -1.26
N LYS A 956 -37.84 24.07 -0.65
CA LYS A 956 -39.17 24.51 -1.09
C LYS A 956 -39.14 25.69 -2.07
N ILE A 957 -37.98 26.33 -2.28
CA ILE A 957 -37.84 27.48 -3.20
C ILE A 957 -38.23 27.11 -4.65
N PRO A 958 -37.80 25.97 -5.22
CA PRO A 958 -38.21 25.57 -6.57
C PRO A 958 -39.72 25.38 -6.74
N ASP A 959 -40.45 25.15 -5.64
CA ASP A 959 -41.91 25.03 -5.62
C ASP A 959 -42.63 26.39 -5.54
N GLY A 960 -41.88 27.50 -5.55
CA GLY A 960 -42.40 28.87 -5.46
C GLY A 960 -42.68 29.35 -4.03
N LYS A 961 -42.19 28.64 -3.00
CA LYS A 961 -42.23 29.10 -1.60
C LYS A 961 -40.96 29.91 -1.26
N GLY A 962 -41.00 30.67 -0.17
CA GLY A 962 -39.82 31.38 0.36
C GLY A 962 -38.82 30.45 1.08
N GLU A 963 -37.77 31.04 1.65
CA GLU A 963 -36.86 30.33 2.56
C GLU A 963 -37.60 29.91 3.84
N ASN A 964 -37.37 28.69 4.31
CA ASN A 964 -37.88 28.26 5.61
C ASN A 964 -37.08 28.91 6.74
N ALA A 965 -37.78 29.22 7.83
CA ALA A 965 -37.16 29.73 9.05
C ALA A 965 -36.85 28.59 10.03
N PHE A 966 -35.93 28.83 10.96
CA PHE A 966 -35.61 27.91 12.04
C PHE A 966 -35.79 28.60 13.39
N ALA A 967 -36.19 27.83 14.40
CA ALA A 967 -36.01 28.27 15.77
C ALA A 967 -34.52 28.19 16.16
N PHE A 968 -34.15 28.75 17.31
CA PHE A 968 -32.78 28.74 17.83
C PHE A 968 -31.71 29.24 16.83
N SER A 969 -32.08 30.15 15.93
CA SER A 969 -31.21 30.67 14.87
C SER A 969 -30.62 29.59 13.93
N GLY A 970 -31.27 28.42 13.82
CA GLY A 970 -30.83 27.32 12.97
C GLY A 970 -29.76 26.41 13.59
N GLU A 971 -29.43 26.59 14.87
CA GLU A 971 -28.51 25.72 15.60
C GLU A 971 -29.17 24.36 15.91
N ALA A 972 -28.45 23.26 15.67
CA ALA A 972 -28.86 21.94 16.11
C ALA A 972 -28.62 21.77 17.61
N LYS A 973 -29.65 21.35 18.35
CA LYS A 973 -29.55 21.07 19.79
C LYS A 973 -28.99 19.67 20.05
N ASN A 974 -28.34 19.53 21.20
CA ASN A 974 -27.63 18.32 21.59
C ASN A 974 -28.55 17.12 21.85
N LYS A 975 -27.94 15.95 22.01
CA LYS A 975 -28.63 14.68 22.23
C LYS A 975 -29.60 14.73 23.40
N LYS A 976 -29.23 15.40 24.51
CA LYS A 976 -30.07 15.46 25.71
C LYS A 976 -31.41 16.14 25.40
N TYR A 977 -31.35 17.33 24.79
CA TYR A 977 -32.54 18.06 24.39
C TYR A 977 -33.38 17.30 23.37
N ALA A 978 -32.73 16.69 22.37
CA ALA A 978 -33.40 15.81 21.41
C ALA A 978 -34.17 14.66 22.08
N THR A 979 -33.58 14.06 23.12
CA THR A 979 -34.20 12.96 23.86
C THR A 979 -35.44 13.42 24.65
N GLU A 980 -35.41 14.64 25.21
CA GLU A 980 -36.56 15.25 25.89
C GLU A 980 -37.74 15.42 24.91
N ILE A 981 -37.49 16.01 23.72
CA ILE A 981 -38.52 16.17 22.68
C ILE A 981 -39.08 14.82 22.19
N ILE A 982 -38.22 13.81 22.00
CA ILE A 982 -38.67 12.46 21.63
C ILE A 982 -39.62 11.87 22.67
N HIS A 983 -39.31 12.04 23.96
CA HIS A 983 -40.19 11.58 25.03
C HIS A 983 -41.52 12.36 25.06
N GLU A 984 -41.50 13.67 24.87
CA GLU A 984 -42.72 14.48 24.78
C GLU A 984 -43.63 14.03 23.63
N CYS A 985 -43.06 13.75 22.45
CA CYS A 985 -43.80 13.28 21.29
C CYS A 985 -44.30 11.83 21.49
N ASN A 986 -43.54 10.98 22.17
CA ASN A 986 -43.97 9.62 22.53
C ASN A 986 -45.14 9.65 23.53
N GLU A 987 -45.11 10.57 24.49
CA GLU A 987 -46.18 10.82 25.44
C GLU A 987 -47.45 11.36 24.77
N ALA A 988 -47.30 12.28 23.81
CA ALA A 988 -48.41 12.74 22.98
C ALA A 988 -49.03 11.61 22.15
N TRP A 989 -48.21 10.77 21.51
CA TRP A 989 -48.69 9.57 20.81
C TRP A 989 -49.40 8.60 21.76
N ARG A 990 -48.89 8.40 22.99
CA ARG A 990 -49.55 7.55 23.98
C ARG A 990 -50.97 8.05 24.30
N ARG A 991 -51.15 9.36 24.46
CA ARG A 991 -52.46 9.98 24.66
C ARG A 991 -53.38 9.77 23.44
N LEU A 992 -52.83 9.87 22.23
CA LEU A 992 -53.56 9.59 20.99
C LEU A 992 -54.03 8.13 20.89
N ILE A 993 -53.13 7.17 21.09
CA ILE A 993 -53.44 5.74 20.88
C ILE A 993 -54.36 5.16 21.96
N THR A 994 -54.33 5.73 23.18
CA THR A 994 -55.23 5.37 24.30
C THR A 994 -56.59 6.05 24.22
N GLY A 995 -56.75 7.06 23.35
CA GLY A 995 -57.99 7.81 23.18
C GLY A 995 -58.16 9.00 24.14
N GLU A 996 -57.13 9.37 24.92
CA GLU A 996 -57.12 10.60 25.72
C GLU A 996 -57.07 11.85 24.82
N SER A 997 -56.38 11.77 23.68
CA SER A 997 -56.43 12.75 22.60
C SER A 997 -57.31 12.20 21.45
N PRO A 998 -58.19 13.02 20.84
CA PRO A 998 -59.09 12.55 19.79
C PRO A 998 -58.33 12.25 18.50
N ALA A 999 -58.42 11.02 17.99
CA ALA A 999 -57.83 10.64 16.70
C ALA A 999 -58.52 11.28 15.48
N LYS A 1000 -59.72 11.84 15.66
CA LYS A 1000 -60.48 12.54 14.63
C LYS A 1000 -61.02 13.85 15.16
N THR A 1001 -60.66 14.94 14.49
CA THR A 1001 -61.12 16.31 14.75
C THR A 1001 -61.56 16.95 13.44
N PRO A 1002 -62.19 18.14 13.45
CA PRO A 1002 -62.44 18.89 12.22
C PRO A 1002 -61.16 19.28 11.46
N SER A 1003 -60.00 19.29 12.14
CA SER A 1003 -58.69 19.70 11.59
C SER A 1003 -57.84 18.54 11.08
N TYR A 1004 -58.01 17.31 11.60
CA TYR A 1004 -57.21 16.16 11.21
C TYR A 1004 -57.92 14.82 11.47
N GLU A 1005 -57.49 13.77 10.76
CA GLU A 1005 -57.93 12.39 10.95
C GLU A 1005 -56.71 11.45 10.92
N ILE A 1006 -56.50 10.70 12.00
CA ILE A 1006 -55.42 9.73 12.15
C ILE A 1006 -56.02 8.34 12.37
N SER A 1007 -55.61 7.39 11.54
CA SER A 1007 -55.97 5.98 11.62
C SER A 1007 -55.15 5.30 12.72
N ILE A 1008 -55.79 5.06 13.87
CA ILE A 1008 -55.18 4.38 15.03
C ILE A 1008 -55.24 2.83 14.97
N ARG A 1009 -55.47 2.27 13.78
CA ARG A 1009 -55.57 0.80 13.62
C ARG A 1009 -54.24 0.12 13.93
N SER A 1010 -54.23 -0.76 14.92
CA SER A 1010 -53.03 -1.40 15.46
C SER A 1010 -53.26 -2.85 15.87
N LEU A 1011 -52.22 -3.67 15.82
CA LEU A 1011 -52.20 -5.09 16.21
C LEU A 1011 -51.55 -5.35 17.58
N THR A 1012 -50.73 -4.42 18.10
CA THR A 1012 -49.98 -4.64 19.34
C THR A 1012 -50.59 -3.94 20.55
N ASN A 1013 -51.36 -2.87 20.34
CA ASN A 1013 -51.88 -2.02 21.40
C ASN A 1013 -53.28 -2.46 21.84
N SER A 1014 -53.38 -3.52 22.65
CA SER A 1014 -54.67 -4.10 23.10
C SER A 1014 -55.62 -3.15 23.84
N THR A 1015 -55.09 -2.07 24.41
CA THR A 1015 -55.86 -1.03 25.12
C THR A 1015 -56.35 0.09 24.21
N SER A 1016 -55.95 0.10 22.93
CA SER A 1016 -56.33 1.13 21.97
C SER A 1016 -57.76 0.92 21.45
N PRO A 1017 -58.56 1.98 21.28
CA PRO A 1017 -59.84 1.91 20.57
C PRO A 1017 -59.71 1.40 19.12
N GLY A 1018 -58.50 1.48 18.53
CA GLY A 1018 -58.19 1.00 17.19
C GLY A 1018 -57.62 -0.42 17.11
N PHE A 1019 -57.59 -1.18 18.22
CA PHE A 1019 -57.05 -2.54 18.23
C PHE A 1019 -57.85 -3.49 17.33
N VAL A 1020 -57.15 -4.22 16.46
CA VAL A 1020 -57.74 -5.22 15.55
C VAL A 1020 -57.07 -6.57 15.71
N SER A 1021 -57.78 -7.65 15.34
CA SER A 1021 -57.23 -9.01 15.40
C SER A 1021 -56.35 -9.30 14.18
N ARG A 1022 -55.41 -10.25 14.26
CA ARG A 1022 -54.54 -10.61 13.12
C ARG A 1022 -55.32 -11.06 11.88
N ASN A 1023 -56.53 -11.60 12.04
CA ASN A 1023 -57.38 -12.04 10.93
C ASN A 1023 -57.94 -10.86 10.10
N ASP A 1024 -58.01 -9.65 10.66
CA ASP A 1024 -58.52 -8.46 9.96
C ASP A 1024 -57.51 -7.89 8.94
N THR A 1025 -56.26 -8.37 8.95
CA THR A 1025 -55.23 -8.01 7.96
C THR A 1025 -55.46 -8.65 6.58
N ALA A 1026 -56.39 -9.61 6.47
CA ALA A 1026 -56.71 -10.31 5.22
C ALA A 1026 -57.28 -9.40 4.11
N ASN A 1027 -57.75 -8.21 4.45
CA ASN A 1027 -58.27 -7.22 3.48
C ASN A 1027 -57.17 -6.36 2.83
N VAL A 1028 -55.91 -6.47 3.27
CA VAL A 1028 -54.78 -5.82 2.59
C VAL A 1028 -54.35 -6.68 1.40
N PRO A 1029 -54.26 -6.13 0.17
CA PRO A 1029 -53.84 -6.90 -0.99
C PRO A 1029 -52.49 -7.60 -0.77
N ALA A 1030 -52.29 -8.73 -1.45
CA ALA A 1030 -51.02 -9.45 -1.45
C ALA A 1030 -49.90 -8.60 -2.10
N ASP A 1031 -48.65 -8.95 -1.81
CA ASP A 1031 -47.49 -8.30 -2.45
C ASP A 1031 -47.64 -8.39 -3.98
N SER A 1032 -47.54 -7.25 -4.64
CA SER A 1032 -47.67 -7.07 -6.09
C SER A 1032 -46.53 -6.20 -6.63
N ARG A 1033 -45.31 -6.43 -6.13
CA ARG A 1033 -44.11 -5.69 -6.53
C ARG A 1033 -43.92 -5.68 -8.05
N GLN A 1034 -43.88 -4.47 -8.60
CA GLN A 1034 -43.66 -4.20 -10.02
C GLN A 1034 -42.45 -3.28 -10.20
N PRO A 1035 -41.84 -3.25 -11.41
CA PRO A 1035 -40.77 -2.30 -11.71
C PRO A 1035 -41.28 -0.85 -11.60
N PRO A 1036 -40.40 0.11 -11.23
CA PRO A 1036 -40.78 1.51 -11.09
C PRO A 1036 -41.26 2.11 -12.41
N ALA A 1037 -42.33 2.91 -12.34
CA ALA A 1037 -42.79 3.72 -13.45
C ALA A 1037 -41.77 4.84 -13.79
N PRO A 1038 -41.70 5.30 -15.05
CA PRO A 1038 -40.76 6.33 -15.46
C PRO A 1038 -41.01 7.65 -14.74
N ILE A 1039 -39.93 8.30 -14.30
CA ILE A 1039 -39.96 9.63 -13.68
C ILE A 1039 -39.72 10.67 -14.77
N ASP A 1040 -40.36 11.84 -14.64
CA ASP A 1040 -40.10 12.99 -15.51
C ASP A 1040 -38.61 13.39 -15.43
N PRO A 1041 -37.86 13.41 -16.55
CA PRO A 1041 -36.46 13.84 -16.58
C PRO A 1041 -36.22 15.25 -16.01
N SER A 1042 -37.26 16.09 -15.94
CA SER A 1042 -37.18 17.41 -15.31
C SER A 1042 -36.85 17.36 -13.81
N ILE A 1043 -37.11 16.24 -13.13
CA ILE A 1043 -36.80 16.07 -11.71
C ILE A 1043 -35.29 16.10 -11.47
N SER A 1044 -34.49 15.57 -12.40
CA SER A 1044 -33.03 15.54 -12.30
C SER A 1044 -32.35 16.89 -12.59
N LYS A 1045 -33.11 17.94 -12.96
CA LYS A 1045 -32.56 19.28 -13.23
C LYS A 1045 -32.11 19.97 -11.96
N TRP A 1046 -30.96 20.65 -12.05
CA TRP A 1046 -30.42 21.48 -10.98
C TRP A 1046 -31.07 22.86 -10.96
N PHE A 1047 -31.51 23.27 -9.78
CA PHE A 1047 -31.90 24.64 -9.46
C PHE A 1047 -30.73 25.32 -8.78
N TYR A 1048 -30.34 26.48 -9.30
CA TYR A 1048 -29.29 27.32 -8.73
C TYR A 1048 -29.97 28.49 -8.02
N ILE A 1049 -29.88 28.50 -6.69
CA ILE A 1049 -30.50 29.53 -5.86
C ILE A 1049 -29.43 30.59 -5.62
N SER A 1050 -29.67 31.80 -6.15
CA SER A 1050 -28.77 32.94 -5.91
C SER A 1050 -28.87 33.32 -4.44
N SER A 1051 -27.77 33.22 -3.70
CA SER A 1051 -27.66 33.80 -2.36
C SER A 1051 -27.76 35.34 -2.50
N VAL A 1052 -28.96 35.90 -2.35
CA VAL A 1052 -29.15 37.35 -2.31
C VAL A 1052 -28.99 37.81 -0.87
N GLN A 1053 -27.91 38.60 -0.66
CA GLN A 1053 -27.57 39.47 0.46
C GLN A 1053 -27.21 38.80 1.80
N VAL A 1054 -25.90 38.84 2.09
CA VAL A 1054 -25.28 38.72 3.43
C VAL A 1054 -25.84 39.77 4.38
#